data_AF-A0A9D8XBM6-F1
#
_entry.id   AF-A0A9D8XBM6-F1
#
_cell.length_a   1.000
_cell.length_b   1.000
_cell.length_c   1.000
_cell.angle_alpha   90.00
_cell.angle_beta   90.00
_cell.angle_gamma   90.00
#
_symmetry.space_group_name_H-M   'P 1'
#
loop_
_entity.id
_entity.type
_entity.pdbx_description
1 polymer ?
#
loop_
_entity_poly.entity_id
_entity_poly.type
_entity_poly.pdbx_seq_one_letter_code
_entity_poly.pdbx_strand_id
1 'polypeptide(L)'
;MIDIYSLCPGGTGKKIKFCCPNRVEEFRKIYKLLDANQNTACLNFIDGLLQSDPSCACMLAIRCVILKSLPNREQDLIETACRFYENHPENPIAIAESAQAIYLEGLQTIAKKYEVLPPQQRVDMALAEREEMRDVIRRTILRYEKAFSVPQPFQYEQVVLKLEMFVKMLIKVGFYESANAWMGLVLDVASNPAFQEIFMNSLRQLKTNKAIQHCFRTGLRVQNASGESAWKAEFDQIVETQIRKLHWSRAVEELEALAVRYEEVRKASEYWFDLALLHEWLCDLETAEKCWKEYLKCEGVSFYDALEKRIRLSFFHECPLEDAMNICTLDFQLTSAEEVLEKLKAEPTYRPVPELQMQSLNGETLMAAFDILDSPAAASLEELDPESIPVVVGNAILWKHDETGAARLEVINVLQGGADFVREAVEEVLSGWISGEAQQKVTRSISVTLDSLLRKIALPAGLSDAQVRTMKNQHCRSILLERWIHFPLGILKHQSMSAAAAKPQMRQQVETVIYALRYLLEREKLDVSILNELREALHLGPLPKIAQDQIETLSPLFFDQLKMEDLTPALLERVFYISRMFNEDNLPQEVLDSVSRDPQYAAAFRIEVLKAMWSRDPHGENFCEIVTRGRQLCVENQLSDVFFDIMEVAHAMNENRLQTVFEKLKHIKEAHADDPEAMQNAAQLSRYMYGVVQNMDPADLVALQQKTAFRFPEGAGFRNVPGRDPLAHGIPGGNASERGNG
;
A
#
# COMPACT_ATOMS: atom_id res chain seq x y z
N MET A 1 -20.11 -31.05 -18.62
CA MET A 1 -21.31 -31.78 -18.12
C MET A 1 -21.37 -31.58 -16.62
N ILE A 2 -22.47 -31.09 -16.05
CA ILE A 2 -22.55 -30.89 -14.60
C ILE A 2 -22.58 -32.24 -13.87
N ASP A 3 -21.71 -32.40 -12.89
CA ASP A 3 -21.72 -33.56 -12.03
C ASP A 3 -22.79 -33.37 -10.94
N ILE A 4 -23.83 -34.22 -10.95
CA ILE A 4 -24.92 -34.19 -9.96
C ILE A 4 -24.45 -34.52 -8.53
N TYR A 5 -23.25 -35.08 -8.41
CA TYR A 5 -22.57 -35.34 -7.14
C TYR A 5 -21.72 -34.16 -6.67
N SER A 6 -21.56 -33.12 -7.49
CA SER A 6 -21.00 -31.84 -7.06
C SER A 6 -21.94 -31.16 -6.06
N LEU A 7 -21.36 -30.27 -5.28
CA LEU A 7 -22.09 -29.55 -4.24
C LEU A 7 -22.99 -28.48 -4.83
N CYS A 8 -24.14 -28.27 -4.19
CA CYS A 8 -25.13 -27.32 -4.67
C CYS A 8 -24.55 -25.90 -4.62
N PRO A 9 -24.62 -25.12 -5.72
CA PRO A 9 -24.15 -23.74 -5.74
C PRO A 9 -24.95 -22.82 -4.80
N GLY A 10 -26.11 -23.28 -4.33
CA GLY A 10 -26.91 -22.59 -3.32
C GLY A 10 -26.34 -22.64 -1.91
N GLY A 11 -25.16 -23.23 -1.66
CA GLY A 11 -24.49 -23.11 -0.35
C GLY A 11 -25.21 -23.82 0.79
N THR A 12 -25.83 -24.97 0.53
CA THR A 12 -26.51 -25.77 1.57
C THR A 12 -25.65 -26.91 2.13
N GLY A 13 -24.49 -27.18 1.52
CA GLY A 13 -23.59 -28.28 1.87
C GLY A 13 -24.02 -29.64 1.33
N LYS A 14 -25.18 -29.69 0.68
CA LYS A 14 -25.71 -30.90 0.06
C LYS A 14 -25.31 -30.97 -1.41
N LYS A 15 -25.11 -32.19 -1.92
CA LYS A 15 -24.90 -32.43 -3.36
C LYS A 15 -26.13 -31.98 -4.15
N ILE A 16 -25.96 -31.59 -5.40
CA ILE A 16 -27.04 -31.10 -6.28
C ILE A 16 -28.22 -32.08 -6.31
N LYS A 17 -27.93 -33.38 -6.45
CA LYS A 17 -28.98 -34.42 -6.45
C LYS A 17 -29.83 -34.50 -5.18
N PHE A 18 -29.34 -34.01 -4.05
CA PHE A 18 -30.06 -34.01 -2.77
C PHE A 18 -30.66 -32.66 -2.43
N CYS A 19 -30.02 -31.56 -2.86
CA CYS A 19 -30.50 -30.21 -2.59
C CYS A 19 -31.57 -29.76 -3.59
N CYS A 20 -31.36 -30.05 -4.88
CA CYS A 20 -32.17 -29.54 -5.99
C CYS A 20 -32.36 -30.62 -7.08
N PRO A 21 -32.89 -31.81 -6.75
CA PRO A 21 -33.01 -32.93 -7.69
C PRO A 21 -33.77 -32.58 -8.97
N ASN A 22 -34.82 -31.76 -8.83
CA ASN A 22 -35.69 -31.39 -9.95
C ASN A 22 -35.14 -30.26 -10.82
N ARG A 23 -33.94 -29.74 -10.53
CA ARG A 23 -33.36 -28.57 -11.22
C ARG A 23 -32.11 -28.91 -12.07
N VAL A 24 -31.83 -30.20 -12.29
CA VAL A 24 -30.59 -30.64 -12.95
C VAL A 24 -30.49 -30.17 -14.40
N GLU A 25 -31.61 -30.16 -15.14
CA GLU A 25 -31.62 -29.70 -16.53
C GLU A 25 -31.39 -28.18 -16.63
N GLU A 26 -31.97 -27.42 -15.71
CA GLU A 26 -31.77 -25.98 -15.57
C GLU A 26 -30.31 -25.68 -15.30
N PHE A 27 -29.67 -26.42 -14.38
CA PHE A 27 -28.24 -26.27 -14.14
C PHE A 27 -27.42 -26.59 -15.41
N ARG A 28 -27.69 -27.70 -16.11
CA ARG A 28 -26.98 -27.99 -17.38
C ARG A 28 -27.08 -26.86 -18.38
N LYS A 29 -28.26 -26.24 -18.50
CA LYS A 29 -28.46 -25.09 -19.37
C LYS A 29 -27.70 -23.86 -18.89
N ILE A 30 -27.72 -23.56 -17.59
CA ILE A 30 -26.95 -22.46 -16.98
C ILE A 30 -25.46 -22.62 -17.28
N TYR A 31 -24.86 -23.78 -16.97
CA TYR A 31 -23.44 -24.02 -17.21
C TYR A 31 -23.09 -23.94 -18.70
N LYS A 32 -23.94 -24.45 -19.59
CA LYS A 32 -23.73 -24.31 -21.05
C LYS A 32 -23.70 -22.83 -21.48
N LEU A 33 -24.55 -21.98 -20.90
CA LEU A 33 -24.57 -20.55 -21.20
C LEU A 33 -23.32 -19.85 -20.63
N LEU A 34 -22.89 -20.21 -19.43
CA LEU A 34 -21.68 -19.68 -18.80
C LEU A 34 -20.40 -20.08 -19.57
N ASP A 35 -20.28 -21.36 -19.95
CA ASP A 35 -19.15 -21.86 -20.76
C ASP A 35 -19.08 -21.16 -22.13
N ALA A 36 -20.22 -20.72 -22.66
CA ALA A 36 -20.31 -19.96 -23.90
C ALA A 36 -20.13 -18.44 -23.71
N ASN A 37 -19.81 -17.96 -22.51
CA ASN A 37 -19.74 -16.55 -22.12
C ASN A 37 -21.03 -15.74 -22.41
N GLN A 38 -22.19 -16.40 -22.41
CA GLN A 38 -23.49 -15.79 -22.68
C GLN A 38 -24.16 -15.28 -21.39
N ASN A 39 -23.47 -14.42 -20.65
CA ASN A 39 -23.87 -13.98 -19.31
C ASN A 39 -25.26 -13.32 -19.27
N THR A 40 -25.59 -12.47 -20.25
CA THR A 40 -26.92 -11.82 -20.35
C THR A 40 -28.04 -12.83 -20.60
N ALA A 41 -27.82 -13.82 -21.47
CA ALA A 41 -28.82 -14.85 -21.74
C ALA A 41 -29.00 -15.78 -20.52
N CYS A 42 -27.91 -16.08 -19.81
CA CYS A 42 -27.94 -16.83 -18.57
C CYS A 42 -28.74 -16.09 -17.49
N LEU A 43 -28.52 -14.78 -17.34
CA LEU A 43 -29.25 -13.94 -16.40
C LEU A 43 -30.76 -13.95 -16.68
N ASN A 44 -31.18 -13.72 -17.93
CA ASN A 44 -32.58 -13.76 -18.33
C ASN A 44 -33.23 -15.12 -18.04
N PHE A 45 -32.49 -16.21 -18.25
CA PHE A 45 -32.97 -17.55 -17.93
C PHE A 45 -33.18 -17.73 -16.42
N ILE A 46 -32.24 -17.26 -15.60
CA ILE A 46 -32.34 -17.32 -14.14
C ILE A 46 -33.47 -16.44 -13.61
N ASP A 47 -33.66 -15.25 -14.17
CA ASP A 47 -34.76 -14.35 -13.79
C ASP A 47 -36.12 -15.02 -14.04
N GLY A 48 -36.30 -15.75 -15.15
CA GLY A 48 -37.49 -16.55 -15.40
C GLY A 48 -37.71 -17.67 -14.39
N LEU A 49 -36.63 -18.32 -13.93
CA LEU A 49 -36.72 -19.34 -12.87
C LEU A 49 -37.10 -18.72 -11.52
N LEU A 50 -36.57 -17.54 -11.20
CA LEU A 50 -36.87 -16.79 -9.98
C LEU A 50 -38.28 -16.19 -9.98
N GLN A 51 -38.91 -15.95 -11.13
CA GLN A 51 -40.34 -15.61 -11.17
C GLN A 51 -41.21 -16.76 -10.64
N SER A 52 -40.81 -18.01 -10.91
CA SER A 52 -41.54 -19.20 -10.48
C SER A 52 -41.21 -19.62 -9.05
N ASP A 53 -39.98 -19.39 -8.61
CA ASP A 53 -39.52 -19.67 -7.24
C ASP A 53 -38.56 -18.55 -6.77
N PRO A 54 -39.11 -17.44 -6.23
CA PRO A 54 -38.34 -16.26 -5.86
C PRO A 54 -37.30 -16.49 -4.75
N SER A 55 -37.52 -17.52 -3.95
CA SER A 55 -36.69 -17.85 -2.78
C SER A 55 -35.60 -18.88 -3.07
N CYS A 56 -35.45 -19.34 -4.32
CA CYS A 56 -34.55 -20.43 -4.66
C CYS A 56 -33.07 -20.07 -4.42
N ALA A 57 -32.47 -20.59 -3.35
CA ALA A 57 -31.11 -20.26 -2.92
C ALA A 57 -30.05 -20.43 -4.02
N CYS A 58 -30.10 -21.53 -4.79
CA CYS A 58 -29.14 -21.78 -5.85
C CYS A 58 -29.27 -20.82 -7.03
N MET A 59 -30.48 -20.37 -7.34
CA MET A 59 -30.71 -19.38 -8.41
C MET A 59 -30.30 -17.99 -7.97
N LEU A 60 -30.58 -17.61 -6.71
CA LEU A 60 -30.11 -16.35 -6.13
C LEU A 60 -28.58 -16.28 -6.06
N ALA A 61 -27.91 -17.37 -5.65
CA ALA A 61 -26.46 -17.47 -5.63
C ALA A 61 -25.83 -17.31 -7.03
N ILE A 62 -26.34 -18.05 -8.03
CA ILE A 62 -25.82 -17.96 -9.41
C ILE A 62 -26.11 -16.59 -10.01
N ARG A 63 -27.27 -15.99 -9.72
CA ARG A 63 -27.59 -14.62 -10.15
C ARG A 63 -26.54 -13.62 -9.63
N CYS A 64 -26.14 -13.70 -8.36
CA CYS A 64 -25.09 -12.85 -7.80
C CYS A 64 -23.77 -13.00 -8.58
N VAL A 65 -23.36 -14.23 -8.92
CA VAL A 65 -22.14 -14.50 -9.69
C VAL A 65 -22.20 -13.85 -11.08
N ILE A 66 -23.32 -14.00 -11.79
CA ILE A 66 -23.47 -13.43 -13.13
C ILE A 66 -23.50 -11.91 -13.10
N LEU A 67 -24.20 -11.31 -12.14
CA LEU A 67 -24.28 -9.86 -12.03
C LEU A 67 -22.91 -9.21 -11.82
N LYS A 68 -21.99 -9.86 -11.09
CA LYS A 68 -20.60 -9.41 -10.93
C LYS A 68 -19.79 -9.44 -12.22
N SER A 69 -20.15 -10.30 -13.17
CA SER A 69 -19.47 -10.41 -14.46
C SER A 69 -19.98 -9.41 -15.51
N LEU A 70 -21.06 -8.68 -15.20
CA LEU A 70 -21.69 -7.73 -16.11
C LEU A 70 -21.40 -6.29 -15.64
N PRO A 71 -21.05 -5.37 -16.56
CA PRO A 71 -20.82 -3.97 -16.20
C PRO A 71 -22.13 -3.27 -15.84
N ASN A 72 -22.08 -2.29 -14.92
CA ASN A 72 -23.21 -1.43 -14.53
C ASN A 72 -24.42 -2.19 -13.96
N ARG A 73 -24.19 -3.28 -13.23
CA ARG A 73 -25.23 -4.12 -12.61
C ARG A 73 -25.10 -4.20 -11.09
N GLU A 74 -24.42 -3.24 -10.48
CA GLU A 74 -24.13 -3.19 -9.04
C GLU A 74 -25.43 -3.10 -8.22
N GLN A 75 -26.40 -2.30 -8.68
CA GLN A 75 -27.69 -2.15 -8.00
C GLN A 75 -28.47 -3.47 -7.96
N ASP A 76 -28.57 -4.15 -9.10
CA ASP A 76 -29.25 -5.45 -9.17
C ASP A 76 -28.57 -6.50 -8.30
N LEU A 77 -27.23 -6.44 -8.18
CA LEU A 77 -26.45 -7.32 -7.31
C LEU A 77 -26.80 -7.07 -5.84
N ILE A 78 -26.82 -5.81 -5.40
CA ILE A 78 -27.21 -5.42 -4.04
C ILE A 78 -28.61 -5.97 -3.72
N GLU A 79 -29.59 -5.73 -4.59
CA GLU A 79 -30.96 -6.21 -4.40
C GLU A 79 -31.04 -7.74 -4.34
N THR A 80 -30.28 -8.45 -5.20
CA THR A 80 -30.23 -9.92 -5.16
C THR A 80 -29.69 -10.43 -3.85
N ALA A 81 -28.57 -9.87 -3.40
CA ALA A 81 -27.84 -10.31 -2.23
C ALA A 81 -28.66 -10.04 -0.96
N CYS A 82 -29.31 -8.88 -0.85
CA CYS A 82 -30.26 -8.58 0.22
C CYS A 82 -31.40 -9.61 0.25
N ARG A 83 -32.07 -9.83 -0.90
CA ARG A 83 -33.13 -10.84 -1.00
C ARG A 83 -32.63 -12.25 -0.68
N PHE A 84 -31.41 -12.59 -1.06
CA PHE A 84 -30.84 -13.90 -0.76
C PHE A 84 -30.64 -14.07 0.75
N TYR A 85 -30.06 -13.08 1.42
CA TYR A 85 -29.87 -13.11 2.86
C TYR A 85 -31.19 -13.11 3.64
N GLU A 86 -32.18 -12.31 3.24
CA GLU A 86 -33.50 -12.29 3.88
C GLU A 86 -34.19 -13.66 3.85
N ASN A 87 -34.10 -14.36 2.72
CA ASN A 87 -34.69 -15.69 2.58
C ASN A 87 -33.86 -16.80 3.22
N HIS A 88 -32.53 -16.63 3.33
CA HIS A 88 -31.59 -17.65 3.81
C HIS A 88 -30.54 -17.07 4.78
N PRO A 89 -30.94 -16.58 5.96
CA PRO A 89 -30.06 -15.80 6.86
C PRO A 89 -28.92 -16.60 7.50
N GLU A 90 -29.01 -17.94 7.49
CA GLU A 90 -28.01 -18.88 8.02
C GLU A 90 -27.17 -19.54 6.92
N ASN A 91 -27.38 -19.15 5.66
CA ASN A 91 -26.58 -19.64 4.54
C ASN A 91 -25.32 -18.79 4.41
N PRO A 92 -24.11 -19.36 4.52
CA PRO A 92 -22.88 -18.57 4.53
C PRO A 92 -22.58 -17.92 3.19
N ILE A 93 -23.08 -18.47 2.07
CA ILE A 93 -23.00 -17.78 0.77
C ILE A 93 -23.90 -16.55 0.79
N ALA A 94 -25.14 -16.67 1.29
CA ALA A 94 -26.05 -15.53 1.39
C ALA A 94 -25.50 -14.44 2.35
N ILE A 95 -24.91 -14.85 3.47
CA ILE A 95 -24.24 -13.95 4.42
C ILE A 95 -23.07 -13.22 3.73
N ALA A 96 -22.19 -13.94 3.03
CA ALA A 96 -21.05 -13.33 2.34
C ALA A 96 -21.49 -12.42 1.17
N GLU A 97 -22.53 -12.78 0.41
CA GLU A 97 -23.12 -11.90 -0.60
C GLU A 97 -23.71 -10.64 0.03
N SER A 98 -24.38 -10.75 1.19
CA SER A 98 -24.87 -9.58 1.92
C SER A 98 -23.75 -8.66 2.42
N ALA A 99 -22.61 -9.23 2.80
CA ALA A 99 -21.42 -8.46 3.17
C ALA A 99 -20.94 -7.60 1.99
N GLN A 100 -20.88 -8.18 0.79
CA GLN A 100 -20.54 -7.43 -0.42
C GLN A 100 -21.59 -6.37 -0.79
N ALA A 101 -22.87 -6.65 -0.59
CA ALA A 101 -23.94 -5.69 -0.86
C ALA A 101 -23.84 -4.45 0.04
N ILE A 102 -23.66 -4.64 1.35
CA ILE A 102 -23.43 -3.55 2.33
C ILE A 102 -22.28 -2.66 1.87
N TYR A 103 -21.20 -3.28 1.41
CA TYR A 103 -20.05 -2.58 0.90
C TYR A 103 -20.34 -1.76 -0.37
N LEU A 104 -20.94 -2.38 -1.39
CA LEU A 104 -21.24 -1.70 -2.66
C LEU A 104 -22.19 -0.52 -2.47
N GLU A 105 -23.18 -0.66 -1.59
CA GLU A 105 -24.09 0.42 -1.22
C GLU A 105 -23.34 1.60 -0.57
N GLY A 106 -22.37 1.29 0.32
CA GLY A 106 -21.49 2.30 0.91
C GLY A 106 -20.68 3.07 -0.13
N LEU A 107 -20.06 2.35 -1.07
CA LEU A 107 -19.32 2.99 -2.17
C LEU A 107 -20.20 3.88 -3.05
N GLN A 108 -21.40 3.44 -3.39
CA GLN A 108 -22.32 4.25 -4.20
C GLN A 108 -22.74 5.53 -3.47
N THR A 109 -22.92 5.44 -2.14
CA THR A 109 -23.27 6.59 -1.30
C THR A 109 -22.14 7.63 -1.31
N ILE A 110 -20.89 7.18 -1.17
CA ILE A 110 -19.69 8.02 -1.28
C ILE A 110 -19.58 8.58 -2.69
N ALA A 111 -19.60 7.75 -3.74
CA ALA A 111 -19.45 8.19 -5.11
C ALA A 111 -20.45 9.32 -5.47
N LYS A 112 -21.73 9.18 -5.10
CA LYS A 112 -22.76 10.22 -5.30
C LYS A 112 -22.45 11.52 -4.55
N LYS A 113 -21.86 11.42 -3.36
CA LYS A 113 -21.47 12.58 -2.54
C LYS A 113 -20.31 13.34 -3.15
N TYR A 114 -19.35 12.65 -3.77
CA TYR A 114 -18.12 13.24 -4.33
C TYR A 114 -18.15 13.46 -5.86
N GLU A 115 -19.23 13.08 -6.56
CA GLU A 115 -19.42 13.27 -8.01
C GLU A 115 -19.36 14.75 -8.44
N VAL A 116 -19.58 15.68 -7.50
CA VAL A 116 -19.64 17.14 -7.72
C VAL A 116 -18.27 17.83 -7.58
N LEU A 117 -17.18 17.11 -7.23
CA LEU A 117 -15.87 17.72 -6.95
C LEU A 117 -14.87 17.63 -8.13
N PRO A 118 -14.13 18.71 -8.43
CA PRO A 118 -13.08 18.74 -9.45
C PRO A 118 -11.99 17.67 -9.24
N PRO A 119 -11.35 17.14 -10.29
CA PRO A 119 -10.32 16.09 -10.20
C PRO A 119 -9.16 16.40 -9.24
N GLN A 120 -8.78 17.67 -9.11
CA GLN A 120 -7.69 18.14 -8.24
C GLN A 120 -8.06 18.07 -6.74
N GLN A 121 -9.35 18.04 -6.41
CA GLN A 121 -9.85 17.91 -5.04
C GLN A 121 -10.08 16.44 -4.63
N ARG A 122 -9.80 15.48 -5.53
CA ARG A 122 -10.01 14.04 -5.28
C ARG A 122 -8.82 13.36 -4.59
N VAL A 123 -7.71 14.06 -4.40
CA VAL A 123 -6.44 13.47 -3.93
C VAL A 123 -6.46 13.16 -2.42
N ASP A 124 -7.30 13.84 -1.64
CA ASP A 124 -7.45 13.61 -0.19
C ASP A 124 -8.65 12.70 0.17
N MET A 125 -9.31 12.10 -0.83
CA MET A 125 -10.51 11.28 -0.62
C MET A 125 -10.29 10.09 0.32
N ALA A 126 -9.08 9.53 0.42
CA ALA A 126 -8.85 8.27 1.12
C ALA A 126 -9.22 8.29 2.62
N LEU A 127 -9.05 9.40 3.33
CA LEU A 127 -9.28 9.48 4.79
C LEU A 127 -10.71 9.91 5.14
N ALA A 128 -11.28 10.88 4.41
CA ALA A 128 -12.72 11.18 4.52
C ALA A 128 -13.57 9.97 4.10
N GLU A 129 -13.16 9.26 3.04
CA GLU A 129 -13.73 7.96 2.68
C GLU A 129 -13.53 6.93 3.79
N ARG A 130 -12.38 6.92 4.49
CA ARG A 130 -12.11 6.00 5.60
C ARG A 130 -13.03 6.23 6.79
N GLU A 131 -13.26 7.48 7.17
CA GLU A 131 -14.19 7.86 8.25
C GLU A 131 -15.63 7.46 7.88
N GLU A 132 -16.06 7.78 6.65
CA GLU A 132 -17.41 7.51 6.14
C GLU A 132 -17.67 6.02 5.90
N MET A 133 -16.64 5.27 5.48
CA MET A 133 -16.71 3.82 5.28
C MET A 133 -16.61 3.03 6.57
N ARG A 134 -16.25 3.64 7.71
CA ARG A 134 -15.97 2.91 8.96
C ARG A 134 -17.14 2.00 9.37
N ASP A 135 -18.36 2.52 9.39
CA ASP A 135 -19.55 1.75 9.76
C ASP A 135 -19.92 0.69 8.71
N VAL A 136 -19.69 0.98 7.44
CA VAL A 136 -19.89 0.03 6.33
C VAL A 136 -18.92 -1.14 6.47
N ILE A 137 -17.64 -0.85 6.71
CA ILE A 137 -16.58 -1.84 6.89
C ILE A 137 -16.86 -2.69 8.12
N ARG A 138 -17.17 -2.06 9.27
CA ARG A 138 -17.49 -2.79 10.50
C ARG A 138 -18.65 -3.75 10.32
N ARG A 139 -19.75 -3.32 9.70
CA ARG A 139 -20.88 -4.20 9.38
C ARG A 139 -20.48 -5.33 8.44
N THR A 140 -19.63 -5.04 7.46
CA THR A 140 -19.11 -6.04 6.49
C THR A 140 -18.25 -7.10 7.19
N ILE A 141 -17.37 -6.70 8.12
CA ILE A 141 -16.55 -7.60 8.95
C ILE A 141 -17.45 -8.54 9.75
N LEU A 142 -18.43 -7.99 10.49
CA LEU A 142 -19.36 -8.81 11.28
C LEU A 142 -20.14 -9.82 10.43
N ARG A 143 -20.47 -9.47 9.18
CA ARG A 143 -21.08 -10.42 8.24
C ARG A 143 -20.11 -11.54 7.85
N TYR A 144 -18.85 -11.23 7.55
CA TYR A 144 -17.87 -12.26 7.26
C TYR A 144 -17.59 -13.15 8.47
N GLU A 145 -17.45 -12.59 9.68
CA GLU A 145 -17.34 -13.39 10.91
C GLU A 145 -18.52 -14.36 11.07
N LYS A 146 -19.76 -13.88 10.85
CA LYS A 146 -20.95 -14.74 10.86
C LYS A 146 -20.85 -15.83 9.79
N ALA A 147 -20.43 -15.51 8.57
CA ALA A 147 -20.28 -16.49 7.49
C ALA A 147 -19.26 -17.58 7.84
N PHE A 148 -18.14 -17.20 8.49
CA PHE A 148 -17.11 -18.15 8.92
C PHE A 148 -17.50 -18.96 10.16
N SER A 149 -18.47 -18.49 10.97
CA SER A 149 -18.99 -19.24 12.12
C SER A 149 -19.88 -20.42 11.75
N VAL A 150 -20.36 -20.50 10.50
CA VAL A 150 -21.22 -21.60 10.03
C VAL A 150 -20.34 -22.83 9.73
N PRO A 151 -20.46 -23.94 10.48
CA PRO A 151 -19.52 -25.05 10.40
C PRO A 151 -19.77 -25.92 9.14
N GLN A 152 -19.24 -25.50 7.99
CA GLN A 152 -19.28 -26.27 6.74
C GLN A 152 -18.01 -26.09 5.88
N PRO A 153 -17.04 -27.04 5.95
CA PRO A 153 -15.72 -26.91 5.32
C PRO A 153 -15.71 -26.55 3.82
N PHE A 154 -16.63 -27.08 3.02
CA PHE A 154 -16.66 -26.83 1.58
C PHE A 154 -17.19 -25.44 1.20
N GLN A 155 -17.92 -24.78 2.11
CA GLN A 155 -18.51 -23.47 1.83
C GLN A 155 -17.52 -22.33 2.04
N TYR A 156 -16.42 -22.59 2.76
CA TYR A 156 -15.36 -21.60 2.95
C TYR A 156 -14.73 -21.17 1.63
N GLU A 157 -14.57 -22.05 0.64
CA GLU A 157 -13.99 -21.67 -0.65
C GLU A 157 -14.81 -20.59 -1.39
N GLN A 158 -16.14 -20.71 -1.36
CA GLN A 158 -17.06 -19.73 -1.95
C GLN A 158 -17.09 -18.41 -1.15
N VAL A 159 -16.92 -18.48 0.17
CA VAL A 159 -16.82 -17.28 1.03
C VAL A 159 -15.46 -16.59 0.84
N VAL A 160 -14.38 -17.35 0.74
CA VAL A 160 -13.01 -16.89 0.50
C VAL A 160 -12.91 -16.10 -0.80
N LEU A 161 -13.47 -16.62 -1.91
CA LEU A 161 -13.49 -15.89 -3.18
C LEU A 161 -14.18 -14.52 -3.06
N LYS A 162 -15.20 -14.40 -2.19
CA LYS A 162 -15.93 -13.15 -1.97
C LYS A 162 -15.14 -12.18 -1.09
N LEU A 163 -14.30 -12.70 -0.21
CA LEU A 163 -13.45 -11.92 0.69
C LEU A 163 -12.33 -11.17 -0.05
N GLU A 164 -11.89 -11.64 -1.23
CA GLU A 164 -10.83 -11.00 -2.02
C GLU A 164 -11.14 -9.52 -2.31
N MET A 165 -12.36 -9.23 -2.78
CA MET A 165 -12.79 -7.85 -3.07
C MET A 165 -12.78 -6.98 -1.82
N PHE A 166 -13.15 -7.56 -0.68
CA PHE A 166 -13.16 -6.86 0.60
C PHE A 166 -11.73 -6.54 1.07
N VAL A 167 -10.80 -7.50 0.99
CA VAL A 167 -9.38 -7.28 1.30
C VAL A 167 -8.76 -6.19 0.42
N LYS A 168 -8.99 -6.25 -0.90
CA LYS A 168 -8.50 -5.21 -1.83
C LYS A 168 -9.01 -3.82 -1.46
N MET A 169 -10.24 -3.74 -0.97
CA MET A 169 -10.79 -2.49 -0.46
C MET A 169 -10.16 -2.05 0.86
N LEU A 170 -9.97 -2.95 1.82
CA LEU A 170 -9.30 -2.61 3.08
C LEU A 170 -7.92 -2.00 2.80
N ILE A 171 -7.18 -2.54 1.81
CA ILE A 171 -5.91 -1.97 1.33
C ILE A 171 -6.13 -0.57 0.74
N LYS A 172 -7.12 -0.40 -0.14
CA LYS A 172 -7.42 0.90 -0.78
C LYS A 172 -7.76 2.00 0.24
N VAL A 173 -8.53 1.67 1.27
CA VAL A 173 -9.02 2.61 2.30
C VAL A 173 -7.99 2.80 3.44
N GLY A 174 -6.91 2.01 3.46
CA GLY A 174 -5.83 2.16 4.45
C GLY A 174 -5.99 1.33 5.73
N PHE A 175 -6.89 0.35 5.76
CA PHE A 175 -7.01 -0.64 6.85
C PHE A 175 -6.08 -1.84 6.61
N TYR A 176 -4.79 -1.56 6.50
CA TYR A 176 -3.78 -2.54 6.11
C TYR A 176 -3.65 -3.73 7.06
N GLU A 177 -3.75 -3.50 8.37
CA GLU A 177 -3.65 -4.60 9.34
C GLU A 177 -4.85 -5.55 9.28
N SER A 178 -6.06 -5.01 9.13
CA SER A 178 -7.24 -5.84 8.88
C SER A 178 -7.10 -6.64 7.59
N ALA A 179 -6.56 -6.02 6.53
CA ALA A 179 -6.26 -6.74 5.28
C ALA A 179 -5.25 -7.88 5.51
N ASN A 180 -4.16 -7.63 6.24
CA ASN A 180 -3.18 -8.66 6.61
C ASN A 180 -3.83 -9.82 7.38
N ALA A 181 -4.67 -9.52 8.37
CA ALA A 181 -5.34 -10.52 9.20
C ALA A 181 -6.25 -11.42 8.37
N TRP A 182 -7.11 -10.83 7.54
CA TRP A 182 -8.00 -11.57 6.64
C TRP A 182 -7.22 -12.41 5.63
N MET A 183 -6.15 -11.87 5.03
CA MET A 183 -5.31 -12.64 4.09
C MET A 183 -4.59 -13.81 4.76
N GLY A 184 -3.96 -13.58 5.92
CA GLY A 184 -3.23 -14.62 6.65
C GLY A 184 -4.13 -15.80 6.98
N LEU A 185 -5.34 -15.51 7.45
CA LEU A 185 -6.34 -16.54 7.70
C LEU A 185 -6.76 -17.28 6.44
N VAL A 186 -7.06 -16.58 5.33
CA VAL A 186 -7.48 -17.28 4.10
C VAL A 186 -6.43 -18.29 3.67
N LEU A 187 -5.14 -17.96 3.83
CA LEU A 187 -4.05 -18.88 3.53
C LEU A 187 -4.05 -20.10 4.47
N ASP A 188 -4.50 -19.96 5.72
CA ASP A 188 -4.63 -21.07 6.68
C ASP A 188 -5.86 -21.94 6.42
N VAL A 189 -6.96 -21.38 5.89
CA VAL A 189 -8.24 -22.07 5.71
C VAL A 189 -8.44 -22.62 4.29
N ALA A 190 -7.89 -21.97 3.27
CA ALA A 190 -8.08 -22.37 1.88
C ALA A 190 -7.26 -23.63 1.56
N SER A 191 -7.95 -24.73 1.24
CA SER A 191 -7.33 -25.97 0.76
C SER A 191 -6.92 -25.93 -0.71
N ASN A 192 -7.53 -25.05 -1.50
CA ASN A 192 -7.31 -24.97 -2.95
C ASN A 192 -6.13 -24.04 -3.29
N PRO A 193 -5.07 -24.55 -3.94
CA PRO A 193 -3.90 -23.75 -4.32
C PRO A 193 -4.23 -22.52 -5.18
N ALA A 194 -5.23 -22.60 -6.06
CA ALA A 194 -5.63 -21.47 -6.90
C ALA A 194 -6.21 -20.30 -6.07
N PHE A 195 -6.92 -20.60 -4.99
CA PHE A 195 -7.40 -19.56 -4.07
C PHE A 195 -6.27 -19.00 -3.22
N GLN A 196 -5.36 -19.85 -2.74
CA GLN A 196 -4.17 -19.38 -2.06
C GLN A 196 -3.36 -18.41 -2.95
N GLU A 197 -3.23 -18.70 -4.25
CA GLU A 197 -2.51 -17.84 -5.20
C GLU A 197 -3.11 -16.43 -5.32
N ILE A 198 -4.43 -16.30 -5.38
CA ILE A 198 -5.14 -15.02 -5.44
C ILE A 198 -4.77 -14.13 -4.23
N PHE A 199 -4.80 -14.71 -3.03
CA PHE A 199 -4.49 -13.98 -1.80
C PHE A 199 -2.99 -13.77 -1.62
N MET A 200 -2.14 -14.69 -2.06
CA MET A 200 -0.69 -14.50 -2.12
C MET A 200 -0.32 -13.34 -3.04
N ASN A 201 -1.02 -13.15 -4.16
CA ASN A 201 -0.81 -11.99 -5.04
C ASN A 201 -1.19 -10.68 -4.35
N SER A 202 -2.33 -10.64 -3.65
CA SER A 202 -2.76 -9.46 -2.87
C SER A 202 -1.80 -9.17 -1.71
N LEU A 203 -1.31 -10.21 -1.02
CA LEU A 203 -0.33 -10.08 0.06
C LEU A 203 1.02 -9.59 -0.49
N ARG A 204 1.45 -10.08 -1.65
CA ARG A 204 2.67 -9.60 -2.32
C ARG A 204 2.53 -8.13 -2.72
N GLN A 205 1.37 -7.73 -3.24
CA GLN A 205 1.09 -6.32 -3.54
C GLN A 205 1.17 -5.46 -2.28
N LEU A 206 0.53 -5.87 -1.17
CA LEU A 206 0.60 -5.14 0.10
C LEU A 206 2.04 -5.03 0.59
N LYS A 207 2.77 -6.16 0.67
CA LYS A 207 4.12 -6.22 1.22
C LYS A 207 5.16 -5.46 0.41
N THR A 208 4.97 -5.32 -0.90
CA THR A 208 5.94 -4.64 -1.78
C THR A 208 5.57 -3.20 -2.13
N ASN A 209 4.39 -2.73 -1.70
CA ASN A 209 3.91 -1.39 -1.99
C ASN A 209 4.61 -0.36 -1.08
N LYS A 210 5.56 0.39 -1.64
CA LYS A 210 6.28 1.46 -0.94
C LYS A 210 5.37 2.63 -0.49
N ALA A 211 4.17 2.75 -1.04
CA ALA A 211 3.17 3.70 -0.54
C ALA A 211 2.56 3.28 0.80
N ILE A 212 2.67 2.01 1.21
CA ILE A 212 2.23 1.54 2.53
C ILE A 212 3.40 1.64 3.50
N GLN A 213 3.16 2.08 4.72
CA GLN A 213 4.19 2.21 5.74
C GLN A 213 4.71 0.85 6.18
N HIS A 214 6.01 0.76 6.45
CA HIS A 214 6.71 -0.49 6.81
C HIS A 214 6.02 -1.29 7.90
N CYS A 215 5.65 -0.63 9.00
CA CYS A 215 5.01 -1.27 10.15
C CYS A 215 3.65 -1.92 9.84
N PHE A 216 3.01 -1.57 8.71
CA PHE A 216 1.78 -2.20 8.23
C PHE A 216 2.00 -3.24 7.13
N ARG A 217 3.19 -3.32 6.53
CA ARG A 217 3.51 -4.40 5.58
C ARG A 217 3.74 -5.72 6.32
N THR A 218 4.24 -5.62 7.54
CA THR A 218 4.45 -6.73 8.46
C THR A 218 3.17 -6.98 9.26
N GLY A 219 2.45 -8.07 8.94
CA GLY A 219 1.28 -8.45 9.73
C GLY A 219 1.68 -8.80 11.17
N LEU A 220 0.93 -8.28 12.14
CA LEU A 220 1.12 -8.62 13.54
C LEU A 220 0.47 -9.96 13.88
N ARG A 221 0.94 -10.58 14.96
CA ARG A 221 0.42 -11.85 15.45
C ARG A 221 0.05 -11.70 16.91
N VAL A 222 -1.09 -12.30 17.26
CA VAL A 222 -1.50 -12.41 18.65
C VAL A 222 -0.47 -13.14 19.49
N GLN A 223 -0.39 -12.73 20.75
CA GLN A 223 0.55 -13.25 21.73
C GLN A 223 -0.12 -14.36 22.55
N ASN A 224 0.69 -15.22 23.16
CA ASN A 224 0.20 -16.13 24.20
C ASN A 224 0.56 -15.52 25.56
N ALA A 225 -0.23 -15.81 26.59
CA ALA A 225 0.07 -15.31 27.93
C ALA A 225 1.45 -15.80 28.41
N SER A 226 2.32 -14.88 28.81
CA SER A 226 3.61 -15.22 29.41
C SER A 226 3.47 -15.54 30.90
N GLY A 227 4.42 -16.29 31.45
CA GLY A 227 4.45 -16.66 32.87
C GLY A 227 3.35 -17.63 33.32
N GLU A 228 3.22 -17.79 34.64
CA GLU A 228 2.12 -18.51 35.30
C GLU A 228 1.20 -17.50 35.97
N SER A 229 -0.07 -17.45 35.54
CA SER A 229 -1.09 -16.55 36.09
C SER A 229 -2.44 -17.26 36.14
N ALA A 230 -3.34 -16.81 37.02
CA ALA A 230 -4.67 -17.41 37.18
C ALA A 230 -5.55 -17.26 35.91
N TRP A 231 -5.31 -16.20 35.12
CA TRP A 231 -6.07 -15.87 33.92
C TRP A 231 -5.50 -16.49 32.64
N LYS A 232 -4.27 -17.04 32.67
CA LYS A 232 -3.55 -17.56 31.50
C LYS A 232 -4.35 -18.57 30.69
N ALA A 233 -4.91 -19.59 31.35
CA ALA A 233 -5.64 -20.65 30.67
C ALA A 233 -6.89 -20.12 29.94
N GLU A 234 -7.60 -19.17 30.56
CA GLU A 234 -8.76 -18.52 29.92
C GLU A 234 -8.32 -17.63 28.75
N PHE A 235 -7.22 -16.87 28.89
CA PHE A 235 -6.69 -16.03 27.82
C PHE A 235 -6.25 -16.86 26.61
N ASP A 236 -5.40 -17.86 26.82
CA ASP A 236 -4.93 -18.76 25.76
C ASP A 236 -6.11 -19.49 25.09
N GLN A 237 -7.14 -19.84 25.87
CA GLN A 237 -8.38 -20.39 25.32
C GLN A 237 -9.09 -19.39 24.40
N ILE A 238 -9.25 -18.12 24.79
CA ILE A 238 -9.86 -17.09 23.94
C ILE A 238 -9.08 -16.93 22.62
N VAL A 239 -7.75 -16.91 22.69
CA VAL A 239 -6.88 -16.86 21.50
C VAL A 239 -7.16 -18.03 20.57
N GLU A 240 -7.19 -19.26 21.07
CA GLU A 240 -7.39 -20.46 20.25
C GLU A 240 -8.84 -20.63 19.75
N THR A 241 -9.84 -20.28 20.56
CA THR A 241 -11.25 -20.57 20.22
C THR A 241 -11.96 -19.42 19.53
N GLN A 242 -11.59 -18.17 19.79
CA GLN A 242 -12.22 -16.99 19.19
C GLN A 242 -11.34 -16.36 18.13
N ILE A 243 -10.14 -15.92 18.51
CA ILE A 243 -9.27 -15.11 17.63
C ILE A 243 -8.88 -15.90 16.39
N ARG A 244 -8.31 -17.09 16.57
CA ARG A 244 -7.87 -17.96 15.46
C ARG A 244 -9.03 -18.53 14.63
N LYS A 245 -10.27 -18.35 15.07
CA LYS A 245 -11.50 -18.76 14.37
C LYS A 245 -12.32 -17.61 13.81
N LEU A 246 -11.78 -16.38 13.80
CA LEU A 246 -12.43 -15.18 13.24
C LEU A 246 -13.68 -14.74 13.98
N HIS A 247 -13.69 -14.97 15.28
CA HIS A 247 -14.69 -14.39 16.15
C HIS A 247 -14.03 -13.22 16.89
N TRP A 248 -13.48 -12.25 16.14
CA TRP A 248 -12.70 -11.15 16.71
C TRP A 248 -13.58 -10.22 17.54
N SER A 249 -14.78 -9.91 17.06
CA SER A 249 -15.77 -9.17 17.85
C SER A 249 -16.06 -9.85 19.19
N ARG A 250 -16.25 -11.18 19.16
CA ARG A 250 -16.46 -11.99 20.36
C ARG A 250 -15.23 -12.09 21.25
N ALA A 251 -14.04 -12.15 20.66
CA ALA A 251 -12.78 -12.19 21.39
C ALA A 251 -12.57 -10.91 22.19
N VAL A 252 -12.90 -9.73 21.62
CA VAL A 252 -12.88 -8.46 22.35
C VAL A 252 -13.80 -8.52 23.58
N GLU A 253 -15.07 -8.95 23.41
CA GLU A 253 -16.00 -9.08 24.53
C GLU A 253 -15.47 -10.02 25.63
N GLU A 254 -14.89 -11.16 25.24
CA GLU A 254 -14.38 -12.15 26.20
C GLU A 254 -13.10 -11.69 26.91
N LEU A 255 -12.21 -10.97 26.21
CA LEU A 255 -11.03 -10.33 26.80
C LEU A 255 -11.40 -9.20 27.76
N GLU A 256 -12.35 -8.35 27.40
CA GLU A 256 -12.86 -7.30 28.30
C GLU A 256 -13.51 -7.92 29.56
N ALA A 257 -14.30 -8.97 29.39
CA ALA A 257 -14.87 -9.70 30.52
C ALA A 257 -13.80 -10.38 31.39
N LEU A 258 -12.73 -10.89 30.79
CA LEU A 258 -11.58 -11.44 31.52
C LEU A 258 -10.94 -10.35 32.40
N ALA A 259 -10.77 -9.14 31.87
CA ALA A 259 -10.21 -7.99 32.59
C ALA A 259 -11.12 -7.39 33.66
N VAL A 260 -12.40 -7.78 33.69
CA VAL A 260 -13.30 -7.50 34.83
C VAL A 260 -13.14 -8.55 35.93
N ARG A 261 -12.86 -9.82 35.57
CA ARG A 261 -12.66 -10.92 36.53
C ARG A 261 -11.29 -10.87 37.20
N TYR A 262 -10.26 -10.52 36.44
CA TYR A 262 -8.86 -10.54 36.86
C TYR A 262 -8.24 -9.16 36.61
N GLU A 263 -8.21 -8.31 37.62
CA GLU A 263 -7.67 -6.94 37.50
C GLU A 263 -6.18 -6.95 37.08
N GLU A 264 -5.43 -7.97 37.48
CA GLU A 264 -4.01 -8.12 37.13
C GLU A 264 -3.76 -8.28 35.63
N VAL A 265 -4.75 -8.74 34.84
CA VAL A 265 -4.58 -8.90 33.39
C VAL A 265 -4.35 -7.54 32.71
N ARG A 266 -4.89 -6.45 33.28
CA ARG A 266 -4.70 -5.08 32.79
C ARG A 266 -3.26 -4.57 32.97
N LYS A 267 -2.40 -5.31 33.67
CA LYS A 267 -0.96 -5.02 33.79
C LYS A 267 -0.13 -5.80 32.78
N ALA A 268 -0.70 -6.80 32.11
CA ALA A 268 -0.01 -7.65 31.15
C ALA A 268 0.07 -6.96 29.79
N SER A 269 1.26 -6.97 29.17
CA SER A 269 1.45 -6.38 27.84
C SER A 269 0.73 -7.16 26.76
N GLU A 270 0.65 -8.49 26.88
CA GLU A 270 0.00 -9.38 25.92
C GLU A 270 -1.50 -9.07 25.79
N TYR A 271 -2.15 -8.73 26.91
CA TYR A 271 -3.56 -8.33 26.93
C TYR A 271 -3.79 -7.06 26.11
N TRP A 272 -3.04 -6.00 26.38
CA TRP A 272 -3.20 -4.74 25.66
C TRP A 272 -2.77 -4.84 24.20
N PHE A 273 -1.74 -5.64 23.90
CA PHE A 273 -1.30 -5.91 22.54
C PHE A 273 -2.40 -6.58 21.73
N ASP A 274 -2.96 -7.69 22.23
CA ASP A 274 -3.97 -8.46 21.52
C ASP A 274 -5.28 -7.68 21.40
N LEU A 275 -5.67 -6.95 22.44
CA LEU A 275 -6.85 -6.10 22.39
C LEU A 275 -6.70 -4.99 21.34
N ALA A 276 -5.55 -4.30 21.31
CA ALA A 276 -5.27 -3.26 20.32
C ALA A 276 -5.27 -3.83 18.89
N LEU A 277 -4.64 -4.99 18.70
CA LEU A 277 -4.57 -5.69 17.42
C LEU A 277 -5.96 -6.11 16.92
N LEU A 278 -6.82 -6.64 17.81
CA LEU A 278 -8.20 -6.99 17.47
C LEU A 278 -9.02 -5.76 17.04
N HIS A 279 -8.85 -4.63 17.72
CA HIS A 279 -9.51 -3.39 17.30
C HIS A 279 -9.01 -2.90 15.94
N GLU A 280 -7.71 -3.04 15.61
CA GLU A 280 -7.22 -2.78 14.25
C GLU A 280 -7.84 -3.72 13.21
N TRP A 281 -7.95 -5.02 13.53
CA TRP A 281 -8.58 -6.01 12.64
C TRP A 281 -10.06 -5.73 12.41
N LEU A 282 -10.75 -5.20 13.41
CA LEU A 282 -12.14 -4.74 13.35
C LEU A 282 -12.30 -3.33 12.77
N CYS A 283 -11.21 -2.69 12.34
CA CYS A 283 -11.17 -1.33 11.80
C CYS A 283 -11.63 -0.23 12.78
N ASP A 284 -11.52 -0.48 14.10
CA ASP A 284 -11.81 0.46 15.18
C ASP A 284 -10.51 1.12 15.68
N LEU A 285 -9.99 2.06 14.89
CA LEU A 285 -8.70 2.69 15.16
C LEU A 285 -8.68 3.55 16.42
N GLU A 286 -9.81 4.17 16.77
CA GLU A 286 -9.88 5.02 17.97
C GLU A 286 -9.68 4.19 19.24
N THR A 287 -10.33 3.03 19.32
CA THR A 287 -10.15 2.12 20.46
C THR A 287 -8.79 1.42 20.41
N ALA A 288 -8.33 1.04 19.21
CA ALA A 288 -6.97 0.51 19.03
C ALA A 288 -5.90 1.50 19.52
N GLU A 289 -6.04 2.80 19.23
CA GLU A 289 -5.11 3.84 19.67
C GLU A 289 -5.04 3.90 21.20
N LYS A 290 -6.19 3.85 21.87
CA LYS A 290 -6.26 3.82 23.34
C LYS A 290 -5.56 2.58 23.90
N CYS A 291 -5.83 1.40 23.33
CA CYS A 291 -5.21 0.14 23.76
C CYS A 291 -3.69 0.13 23.54
N TRP A 292 -3.20 0.61 22.39
CA TRP A 292 -1.77 0.74 22.14
C TRP A 292 -1.09 1.73 23.09
N LYS A 293 -1.77 2.83 23.46
CA LYS A 293 -1.27 3.76 24.48
C LYS A 293 -1.16 3.10 25.86
N GLU A 294 -2.05 2.18 26.23
CA GLU A 294 -1.92 1.39 27.46
C GLU A 294 -0.81 0.32 27.34
N TYR A 295 -0.69 -0.36 26.20
CA TYR A 295 0.41 -1.28 25.92
C TYR A 295 1.78 -0.61 26.13
N LEU A 296 1.96 0.62 25.61
CA LEU A 296 3.20 1.39 25.76
C LEU A 296 3.54 1.80 27.20
N LYS A 297 2.61 1.64 28.16
CA LYS A 297 2.85 1.86 29.60
C LYS A 297 3.22 0.57 30.34
N CYS A 298 3.07 -0.59 29.72
CA CYS A 298 3.33 -1.88 30.35
C CYS A 298 4.84 -2.07 30.60
N GLU A 299 5.17 -2.72 31.71
CA GLU A 299 6.54 -3.14 31.98
C GLU A 299 6.96 -4.27 31.02
N GLY A 300 8.23 -4.35 30.66
CA GLY A 300 8.78 -5.42 29.81
C GLY A 300 8.67 -5.20 28.30
N VAL A 301 7.96 -4.17 27.84
CA VAL A 301 7.93 -3.80 26.41
C VAL A 301 9.33 -3.37 25.96
N SER A 302 9.87 -4.03 24.93
CA SER A 302 11.20 -3.73 24.42
C SER A 302 11.27 -2.34 23.78
N PHE A 303 12.48 -1.77 23.68
CA PHE A 303 12.66 -0.46 23.03
C PHE A 303 12.13 -0.45 21.59
N TYR A 304 12.40 -1.51 20.82
CA TYR A 304 12.02 -1.60 19.41
C TYR A 304 10.53 -1.88 19.22
N ASP A 305 9.92 -2.69 20.08
CA ASP A 305 8.47 -2.88 20.05
C ASP A 305 7.74 -1.56 20.37
N ALA A 306 8.19 -0.84 21.41
CA ALA A 306 7.63 0.46 21.75
C ALA A 306 7.80 1.45 20.60
N LEU A 307 8.97 1.50 19.96
CA LEU A 307 9.23 2.39 18.82
C LEU A 307 8.33 2.03 17.63
N GLU A 308 8.21 0.76 17.26
CA GLU A 308 7.34 0.33 16.17
C GLU A 308 5.88 0.72 16.43
N LYS A 309 5.37 0.51 17.64
CA LYS A 309 3.97 0.85 17.95
C LYS A 309 3.76 2.36 17.98
N ARG A 310 4.74 3.17 18.40
CA ARG A 310 4.67 4.64 18.28
C ARG A 310 4.63 5.09 16.82
N ILE A 311 5.47 4.51 15.97
CA ILE A 311 5.47 4.79 14.53
C ILE A 311 4.10 4.44 13.96
N ARG A 312 3.59 3.24 14.27
CA ARG A 312 2.27 2.77 13.84
C ARG A 312 1.15 3.72 14.25
N LEU A 313 1.13 4.16 15.51
CA LEU A 313 0.15 5.11 16.03
C LEU A 313 0.19 6.46 15.31
N SER A 314 1.36 6.94 14.91
CA SER A 314 1.45 8.21 14.18
C SER A 314 0.63 8.16 12.88
N PHE A 315 0.58 7.01 12.21
CA PHE A 315 -0.16 6.81 10.97
C PHE A 315 -1.65 6.48 11.15
N PHE A 316 -2.19 6.52 12.38
CA PHE A 316 -3.64 6.49 12.58
C PHE A 316 -4.26 7.84 12.23
N HIS A 317 -3.47 8.91 12.28
CA HIS A 317 -3.87 10.28 11.96
C HIS A 317 -3.54 10.64 10.52
N GLU A 318 -4.31 11.58 9.94
CA GLU A 318 -4.08 12.07 8.57
C GLU A 318 -2.69 12.68 8.39
N CYS A 319 -2.20 13.29 9.48
CA CYS A 319 -0.94 13.99 9.54
C CYS A 319 -0.07 13.35 10.64
N PRO A 320 0.84 12.42 10.29
CA PRO A 320 1.58 11.64 11.29
C PRO A 320 2.45 12.45 12.24
N LEU A 321 2.88 13.63 11.80
CA LEU A 321 3.68 14.55 12.62
C LEU A 321 2.82 15.57 13.38
N GLU A 322 1.51 15.51 13.19
CA GLU A 322 0.51 16.44 13.75
C GLU A 322 0.88 17.90 13.46
N ASP A 323 1.32 18.17 12.22
CA ASP A 323 1.79 19.46 11.73
C ASP A 323 0.96 19.96 10.53
N ALA A 324 -0.33 19.63 10.52
CA ALA A 324 -1.23 20.03 9.44
C ALA A 324 -1.45 21.55 9.42
N MET A 325 -1.39 22.13 8.22
CA MET A 325 -1.72 23.52 7.94
C MET A 325 -2.72 23.61 6.80
N ASN A 326 -3.61 24.59 6.86
CA ASN A 326 -4.57 24.82 5.79
C ASN A 326 -3.88 25.27 4.50
N ILE A 327 -4.41 24.81 3.38
CA ILE A 327 -4.16 25.31 2.05
C ILE A 327 -5.35 26.16 1.64
N CYS A 328 -5.07 27.30 1.03
CA CYS A 328 -6.04 28.25 0.57
C CYS A 328 -5.99 28.41 -0.95
N THR A 329 -7.13 28.82 -1.49
CA THR A 329 -7.24 29.43 -2.81
C THR A 329 -7.45 30.93 -2.63
N LEU A 330 -6.77 31.73 -3.44
CA LEU A 330 -6.96 33.17 -3.55
C LEU A 330 -7.62 33.48 -4.91
N ASP A 331 -8.77 34.12 -4.89
CA ASP A 331 -9.52 34.50 -6.08
C ASP A 331 -9.44 36.01 -6.31
N PHE A 332 -8.89 36.42 -7.45
CA PHE A 332 -8.78 37.81 -7.87
C PHE A 332 -9.70 38.07 -9.07
N GLN A 333 -10.55 39.08 -8.98
CA GLN A 333 -11.37 39.54 -10.10
C GLN A 333 -10.56 40.51 -10.96
N LEU A 334 -10.54 40.31 -12.27
CA LEU A 334 -9.69 41.04 -13.20
C LEU A 334 -10.50 41.79 -14.26
N THR A 335 -10.01 42.97 -14.67
CA THR A 335 -10.64 43.81 -15.69
C THR A 335 -10.31 43.40 -17.13
N SER A 336 -9.20 42.70 -17.38
CA SER A 336 -8.77 42.26 -18.71
C SER A 336 -7.96 40.96 -18.64
N ALA A 337 -8.33 39.96 -19.44
CA ALA A 337 -7.65 38.66 -19.46
C ALA A 337 -6.36 38.69 -20.29
N GLU A 338 -6.43 39.32 -21.48
CA GLU A 338 -5.34 39.35 -22.45
C GLU A 338 -4.15 40.18 -21.97
N GLU A 339 -4.40 41.33 -21.35
CA GLU A 339 -3.33 42.19 -20.82
C GLU A 339 -2.63 41.54 -19.62
N VAL A 340 -3.41 40.91 -18.74
CA VAL A 340 -2.87 40.13 -17.62
C VAL A 340 -2.05 38.95 -18.12
N LEU A 341 -2.51 38.23 -19.14
CA LEU A 341 -1.76 37.12 -19.73
C LEU A 341 -0.38 37.56 -20.22
N GLU A 342 -0.31 38.67 -20.96
CA GLU A 342 0.97 39.21 -21.45
C GLU A 342 1.86 39.71 -20.31
N LYS A 343 1.29 40.34 -19.28
CA LYS A 343 2.04 40.78 -18.10
C LYS A 343 2.63 39.60 -17.32
N LEU A 344 1.85 38.54 -17.08
CA LEU A 344 2.31 37.34 -16.38
C LEU A 344 3.39 36.58 -17.16
N LYS A 345 3.30 36.50 -18.49
CA LYS A 345 4.37 35.89 -19.33
C LYS A 345 5.71 36.64 -19.25
N ALA A 346 5.67 37.95 -19.01
CA ALA A 346 6.87 38.78 -18.94
C ALA A 346 7.49 38.83 -17.53
N GLU A 347 6.78 38.35 -16.51
CA GLU A 347 7.20 38.46 -15.12
C GLU A 347 8.09 37.26 -14.72
N PRO A 348 9.35 37.46 -14.30
CA PRO A 348 10.28 36.37 -14.02
C PRO A 348 9.86 35.41 -12.89
N THR A 349 9.01 35.87 -11.97
CA THR A 349 8.45 35.05 -10.88
C THR A 349 7.22 34.24 -11.29
N TYR A 350 6.75 34.36 -12.54
CA TYR A 350 5.63 33.60 -13.09
C TYR A 350 6.11 32.68 -14.21
N ARG A 351 6.20 31.38 -13.92
CA ARG A 351 6.67 30.39 -14.90
C ARG A 351 5.48 29.69 -15.58
N PRO A 352 5.34 29.77 -16.91
CA PRO A 352 4.26 29.07 -17.63
C PRO A 352 4.27 27.55 -17.41
N VAL A 353 3.09 26.95 -17.25
CA VAL A 353 2.91 25.49 -17.14
C VAL A 353 2.53 24.92 -18.52
N PRO A 354 3.35 24.06 -19.16
CA PRO A 354 3.19 23.71 -20.59
C PRO A 354 1.99 22.82 -20.98
N GLU A 355 1.19 22.29 -20.05
CA GLU A 355 0.29 21.15 -20.31
C GLU A 355 -1.10 21.24 -19.66
N LEU A 356 -1.76 22.39 -19.72
CA LEU A 356 -3.20 22.40 -19.48
C LEU A 356 -3.94 22.42 -20.81
N GLN A 357 -4.57 21.30 -21.15
CA GLN A 357 -5.54 21.29 -22.26
C GLN A 357 -6.58 22.36 -21.98
N MET A 358 -6.86 23.22 -22.97
CA MET A 358 -7.93 24.21 -22.87
C MET A 358 -9.25 23.47 -22.58
N GLN A 359 -9.71 23.58 -21.34
CA GLN A 359 -10.98 23.03 -20.89
C GLN A 359 -11.92 24.19 -20.61
N SER A 360 -13.10 24.17 -21.23
CA SER A 360 -14.20 25.04 -20.84
C SER A 360 -14.93 24.39 -19.67
N LEU A 361 -15.05 25.12 -18.56
CA LEU A 361 -15.74 24.68 -17.35
C LEU A 361 -16.75 25.76 -16.98
N ASN A 362 -18.04 25.38 -16.88
CA ASN A 362 -19.12 26.26 -16.42
C ASN A 362 -19.23 27.63 -17.13
N GLY A 363 -18.90 27.71 -18.43
CA GLY A 363 -18.95 28.97 -19.19
C GLY A 363 -17.71 29.86 -19.05
N GLU A 364 -16.62 29.31 -18.50
CA GLU A 364 -15.30 29.94 -18.46
C GLU A 364 -14.30 29.11 -19.29
N THR A 365 -13.42 29.80 -20.00
CA THR A 365 -12.30 29.23 -20.76
C THR A 365 -10.99 29.43 -20.00
N LEU A 366 -10.26 28.33 -19.77
CA LEU A 366 -8.91 28.36 -19.25
C LEU A 366 -7.95 28.96 -20.29
N MET A 367 -7.33 30.11 -19.97
CA MET A 367 -6.40 30.78 -20.87
C MET A 367 -4.95 30.32 -20.70
N ALA A 368 -4.49 30.22 -19.45
CA ALA A 368 -3.13 29.82 -19.10
C ALA A 368 -3.04 29.45 -17.61
N ALA A 369 -1.97 28.76 -17.24
CA ALA A 369 -1.56 28.66 -15.85
C ALA A 369 -0.06 28.89 -15.68
N PHE A 370 0.29 29.35 -14.48
CA PHE A 370 1.64 29.72 -14.09
C PHE A 370 1.96 29.14 -12.72
N ASP A 371 3.20 28.69 -12.52
CA ASP A 371 3.76 28.57 -11.18
C ASP A 371 4.16 29.98 -10.70
N ILE A 372 3.76 30.37 -9.50
CA ILE A 372 4.26 31.57 -8.82
C ILE A 372 5.48 31.18 -7.99
N LEU A 373 6.60 31.86 -8.19
CA LEU A 373 7.86 31.62 -7.50
C LEU A 373 8.08 32.64 -6.39
N ASP A 374 8.74 32.23 -5.30
CA ASP A 374 9.20 33.15 -4.25
C ASP A 374 10.31 34.09 -4.72
N SER A 375 11.05 33.68 -5.74
CA SER A 375 12.11 34.45 -6.39
C SER A 375 12.25 34.05 -7.87
N PRO A 376 12.89 34.87 -8.72
CA PRO A 376 13.09 34.53 -10.13
C PRO A 376 13.86 33.22 -10.34
N ALA A 377 13.45 32.42 -11.32
CA ALA A 377 14.17 31.19 -11.68
C ALA A 377 15.58 31.50 -12.21
N ALA A 378 16.57 30.69 -11.81
CA ALA A 378 17.93 30.78 -12.33
C ALA A 378 17.97 30.43 -13.82
N ALA A 379 18.88 31.07 -14.58
CA ALA A 379 19.00 30.81 -16.02
C ALA A 379 19.83 29.56 -16.33
N SER A 380 20.76 29.20 -15.44
CA SER A 380 21.64 28.04 -15.59
C SER A 380 21.94 27.35 -14.25
N LEU A 381 22.62 26.20 -14.32
CA LEU A 381 22.99 25.43 -13.13
C LEU A 381 24.08 26.14 -12.30
N GLU A 382 24.95 26.91 -12.94
CA GLU A 382 26.04 27.65 -12.26
C GLU A 382 25.53 28.80 -11.40
N GLU A 383 24.32 29.29 -11.67
CA GLU A 383 23.65 30.36 -10.91
C GLU A 383 22.79 29.83 -9.74
N LEU A 384 22.62 28.50 -9.64
CA LEU A 384 21.81 27.88 -8.59
C LEU A 384 22.62 27.70 -7.30
N ASP A 385 22.16 28.36 -6.23
CA ASP A 385 22.53 28.02 -4.86
C ASP A 385 21.52 27.01 -4.28
N PRO A 386 21.94 25.81 -3.86
CA PRO A 386 21.07 24.82 -3.22
C PRO A 386 20.27 25.33 -2.01
N GLU A 387 20.78 26.33 -1.28
CA GLU A 387 20.13 26.91 -0.09
C GLU A 387 19.05 27.95 -0.44
N SER A 388 19.11 28.51 -1.65
CA SER A 388 18.19 29.54 -2.14
C SER A 388 17.54 29.20 -3.48
N ILE A 389 17.36 27.90 -3.77
CA ILE A 389 16.65 27.47 -4.97
C ILE A 389 15.22 28.04 -4.92
N PRO A 390 14.76 28.75 -5.96
CA PRO A 390 13.42 29.28 -5.98
C PRO A 390 12.37 28.18 -5.89
N VAL A 391 11.34 28.40 -5.08
CA VAL A 391 10.27 27.43 -4.85
C VAL A 391 8.93 27.96 -5.33
N VAL A 392 8.05 27.05 -5.73
CA VAL A 392 6.67 27.39 -6.09
C VAL A 392 5.88 27.68 -4.81
N VAL A 393 5.30 28.87 -4.70
CA VAL A 393 4.47 29.32 -3.56
C VAL A 393 2.98 29.27 -3.84
N GLY A 394 2.60 29.09 -5.10
CA GLY A 394 1.21 28.90 -5.54
C GLY A 394 1.14 28.62 -7.04
N ASN A 395 0.00 28.17 -7.53
CA ASN A 395 -0.25 28.01 -8.96
C ASN A 395 -1.37 28.97 -9.38
N ALA A 396 -1.06 29.90 -10.27
CA ALA A 396 -2.01 30.87 -10.79
C ALA A 396 -2.71 30.31 -12.03
N ILE A 397 -4.03 30.32 -12.05
CA ILE A 397 -4.87 29.85 -13.15
C ILE A 397 -5.69 31.03 -13.65
N LEU A 398 -5.49 31.40 -14.92
CA LEU A 398 -6.18 32.52 -15.54
C LEU A 398 -7.39 32.03 -16.32
N TRP A 399 -8.57 32.46 -15.88
CA TRP A 399 -9.85 32.16 -16.50
C TRP A 399 -10.42 33.37 -17.21
N LYS A 400 -11.11 33.13 -18.33
CA LYS A 400 -11.91 34.12 -19.04
C LYS A 400 -13.35 33.66 -19.14
N HIS A 401 -14.29 34.50 -18.74
CA HIS A 401 -15.71 34.22 -18.86
C HIS A 401 -16.16 34.40 -20.32
N ASP A 402 -16.82 33.39 -20.87
CA ASP A 402 -17.12 33.31 -22.32
C ASP A 402 -18.07 34.42 -22.78
N GLU A 403 -19.09 34.74 -21.97
CA GLU A 403 -20.13 35.72 -22.33
C GLU A 403 -19.79 37.18 -22.00
N THR A 404 -19.11 37.45 -20.89
CA THR A 404 -18.88 38.82 -20.39
C THR A 404 -17.50 39.35 -20.75
N GLY A 405 -16.55 38.47 -21.11
CA GLY A 405 -15.15 38.82 -21.27
C GLY A 405 -14.43 39.19 -19.97
N ALA A 406 -15.13 39.13 -18.82
CA ALA A 406 -14.54 39.31 -17.50
C ALA A 406 -13.53 38.19 -17.22
N ALA A 407 -12.51 38.50 -16.43
CA ALA A 407 -11.44 37.56 -16.11
C ALA A 407 -11.33 37.35 -14.61
N ARG A 408 -10.82 36.18 -14.22
CA ARG A 408 -10.40 35.94 -12.84
C ARG A 408 -9.09 35.17 -12.80
N LEU A 409 -8.26 35.50 -11.82
CA LEU A 409 -7.07 34.74 -11.49
C LEU A 409 -7.35 33.95 -10.23
N GLU A 410 -7.30 32.63 -10.34
CA GLU A 410 -7.43 31.71 -9.21
C GLU A 410 -6.03 31.20 -8.85
N VAL A 411 -5.54 31.54 -7.66
CA VAL A 411 -4.25 31.06 -7.15
C VAL A 411 -4.49 29.95 -6.16
N ILE A 412 -4.15 28.73 -6.55
CA ILE A 412 -4.35 27.51 -5.76
C ILE A 412 -3.05 27.05 -5.09
N ASN A 413 -3.16 26.08 -4.17
CA ASN A 413 -2.05 25.47 -3.44
C ASN A 413 -1.23 26.45 -2.59
N VAL A 414 -1.87 27.50 -2.08
CA VAL A 414 -1.21 28.49 -1.22
C VAL A 414 -1.28 28.02 0.24
N LEU A 415 -0.15 27.81 0.91
CA LEU A 415 -0.15 27.56 2.36
C LEU A 415 -0.73 28.78 3.09
N GLN A 416 -1.59 28.55 4.08
CA GLN A 416 -2.21 29.63 4.85
C GLN A 416 -1.19 30.59 5.46
N GLY A 417 -0.04 30.09 5.94
CA GLY A 417 1.03 30.93 6.48
C GLY A 417 1.77 31.80 5.44
N GLY A 418 1.61 31.54 4.14
CA GLY A 418 2.19 32.31 3.03
C GLY A 418 1.14 33.05 2.18
N ALA A 419 -0.13 33.05 2.60
CA ALA A 419 -1.21 33.65 1.80
C ALA A 419 -1.02 35.16 1.59
N ASP A 420 -0.55 35.88 2.60
CA ASP A 420 -0.31 37.32 2.50
C ASP A 420 0.86 37.62 1.54
N PHE A 421 1.95 36.87 1.61
CA PHE A 421 3.07 36.98 0.66
C PHE A 421 2.63 36.78 -0.79
N VAL A 422 1.85 35.72 -1.06
CA VAL A 422 1.35 35.45 -2.41
C VAL A 422 0.37 36.53 -2.87
N ARG A 423 -0.48 37.03 -1.97
CA ARG A 423 -1.41 38.12 -2.26
C ARG A 423 -0.66 39.39 -2.65
N GLU A 424 0.32 39.79 -1.85
CA GLU A 424 1.17 40.96 -2.12
C GLU A 424 1.91 40.81 -3.45
N ALA A 425 2.48 39.64 -3.74
CA ALA A 425 3.17 39.36 -5.00
C ALA A 425 2.24 39.45 -6.23
N VAL A 426 0.98 39.02 -6.11
CA VAL A 426 -0.02 39.17 -7.19
C VAL A 426 -0.44 40.62 -7.35
N GLU A 427 -0.70 41.31 -6.24
CA GLU A 427 -1.11 42.72 -6.24
C GLU A 427 -0.02 43.65 -6.78
N GLU A 428 1.25 43.39 -6.47
CA GLU A 428 2.38 44.14 -7.01
C GLU A 428 2.44 44.05 -8.54
N VAL A 429 2.27 42.84 -9.08
CA VAL A 429 2.37 42.56 -10.52
C VAL A 429 1.12 43.03 -11.28
N LEU A 430 -0.06 42.93 -10.66
CA LEU A 430 -1.36 43.10 -11.32
C LEU A 430 -2.22 44.27 -10.82
N SER A 431 -1.70 45.16 -9.97
CA SER A 431 -2.44 46.27 -9.35
C SER A 431 -3.34 47.10 -10.30
N GLY A 432 -2.95 47.25 -11.57
CA GLY A 432 -3.73 47.97 -12.59
C GLY A 432 -4.98 47.24 -13.11
N TRP A 433 -5.10 45.93 -12.85
CA TRP A 433 -6.15 45.07 -13.40
C TRP A 433 -7.04 44.40 -12.34
N ILE A 434 -6.65 44.43 -11.07
CA ILE A 434 -7.45 43.84 -9.99
C ILE A 434 -8.65 44.75 -9.68
N SER A 435 -9.83 44.13 -9.59
CA SER A 435 -11.09 44.78 -9.22
C SER A 435 -11.58 44.24 -7.86
N GLY A 436 -11.50 45.07 -6.83
CA GLY A 436 -11.92 44.70 -5.47
C GLY A 436 -10.88 43.89 -4.69
N GLU A 437 -11.28 43.37 -3.54
CA GLU A 437 -10.40 42.58 -2.66
C GLU A 437 -10.36 41.11 -3.08
N ALA A 438 -9.18 40.50 -2.96
CA ALA A 438 -8.99 39.08 -3.21
C ALA A 438 -9.73 38.23 -2.16
N GLN A 439 -10.56 37.30 -2.63
CA GLN A 439 -11.26 36.36 -1.77
C GLN A 439 -10.34 35.21 -1.40
N GLN A 440 -10.36 34.79 -0.13
CA GLN A 440 -9.60 33.65 0.35
C GLN A 440 -10.54 32.55 0.80
N LYS A 441 -10.30 31.33 0.32
CA LYS A 441 -11.06 30.14 0.70
C LYS A 441 -10.12 29.04 1.14
N VAL A 442 -10.32 28.52 2.35
CA VAL A 442 -9.64 27.28 2.79
C VAL A 442 -10.21 26.12 1.97
N THR A 443 -9.34 25.37 1.30
CA THR A 443 -9.74 24.27 0.42
C THR A 443 -9.40 22.91 1.00
N ARG A 444 -8.25 22.77 1.66
CA ARG A 444 -7.77 21.52 2.26
C ARG A 444 -6.74 21.81 3.36
N SER A 445 -6.16 20.76 3.93
CA SER A 445 -4.98 20.85 4.81
C SER A 445 -3.86 19.92 4.31
N ILE A 446 -2.62 20.24 4.66
CA ILE A 446 -1.44 19.41 4.35
C ILE A 446 -0.46 19.44 5.52
N SER A 447 0.34 18.38 5.70
CA SER A 447 1.50 18.41 6.60
C SER A 447 2.50 19.47 6.13
N VAL A 448 2.90 20.37 7.02
CA VAL A 448 3.93 21.39 6.74
C VAL A 448 5.26 20.73 6.39
N THR A 449 5.60 19.62 7.04
CA THR A 449 6.78 18.81 6.72
C THR A 449 6.73 18.30 5.30
N LEU A 450 5.61 17.68 4.88
CA LEU A 450 5.46 17.21 3.50
C LEU A 450 5.56 18.35 2.49
N ASP A 451 4.85 19.45 2.75
CA ASP A 451 4.90 20.61 1.88
C ASP A 451 6.33 21.14 1.77
N SER A 452 7.06 21.29 2.88
CA SER A 452 8.43 21.80 2.89
C SER A 452 9.38 20.90 2.07
N LEU A 453 9.27 19.58 2.19
CA LEU A 453 10.17 18.64 1.50
C LEU A 453 9.82 18.43 0.03
N LEU A 454 8.54 18.50 -0.32
CA LEU A 454 8.03 18.15 -1.65
C LEU A 454 7.61 19.36 -2.48
N ARG A 455 7.81 20.57 -1.93
CA ARG A 455 7.54 21.80 -2.66
C ARG A 455 8.28 21.77 -3.99
N LYS A 456 7.54 22.09 -5.06
CA LYS A 456 8.11 22.13 -6.40
C LYS A 456 9.18 23.21 -6.44
N ILE A 457 10.41 22.82 -6.75
CA ILE A 457 11.52 23.73 -7.00
C ILE A 457 11.57 24.17 -8.46
N ALA A 458 12.01 25.39 -8.72
CA ALA A 458 12.18 25.93 -10.06
C ALA A 458 13.62 25.72 -10.54
N LEU A 459 13.83 24.59 -11.24
CA LEU A 459 15.10 24.28 -11.89
C LEU A 459 15.15 24.81 -13.34
N PRO A 460 16.34 25.17 -13.85
CA PRO A 460 16.58 25.48 -15.25
C PRO A 460 16.16 24.35 -16.19
N ALA A 461 15.80 24.71 -17.42
CA ALA A 461 15.48 23.74 -18.46
C ALA A 461 16.75 23.02 -18.96
N GLY A 462 16.59 21.79 -19.44
CA GLY A 462 17.69 21.03 -20.07
C GLY A 462 18.62 20.29 -19.12
N LEU A 463 18.33 20.27 -17.81
CA LEU A 463 19.02 19.41 -16.86
C LEU A 463 18.74 17.93 -17.12
N SER A 464 19.74 17.09 -16.89
CA SER A 464 19.54 15.63 -16.86
C SER A 464 18.81 15.20 -15.58
N ASP A 465 18.18 14.03 -15.61
CA ASP A 465 17.48 13.47 -14.43
C ASP A 465 18.41 13.32 -13.22
N ALA A 466 19.68 12.97 -13.45
CA ALA A 466 20.70 12.87 -12.41
C ALA A 466 21.00 14.23 -11.75
N GLN A 467 21.09 15.30 -12.55
CA GLN A 467 21.26 16.66 -12.05
C GLN A 467 20.03 17.12 -11.25
N VAL A 468 18.82 16.88 -11.78
CA VAL A 468 17.56 17.19 -11.08
C VAL A 468 17.48 16.48 -9.72
N ARG A 469 17.80 15.18 -9.68
CA ARG A 469 17.81 14.39 -8.44
C ARG A 469 18.81 14.93 -7.43
N THR A 470 20.02 15.28 -7.88
CA THR A 470 21.08 15.85 -7.04
C THR A 470 20.61 17.16 -6.40
N MET A 471 20.05 18.08 -7.19
CA MET A 471 19.56 19.37 -6.68
C MET A 471 18.41 19.19 -5.69
N LYS A 472 17.47 18.27 -5.97
CA LYS A 472 16.37 17.94 -5.04
C LYS A 472 16.89 17.40 -3.70
N ASN A 473 17.87 16.50 -3.72
CA ASN A 473 18.46 15.95 -2.51
C ASN A 473 19.19 17.02 -1.69
N GLN A 474 19.95 17.90 -2.34
CA GLN A 474 20.63 19.01 -1.66
C GLN A 474 19.65 20.01 -1.05
N HIS A 475 18.58 20.35 -1.77
CA HIS A 475 17.53 21.23 -1.26
C HIS A 475 16.82 20.63 -0.03
N CYS A 476 16.41 19.36 -0.14
CA CYS A 476 15.86 18.61 0.98
C CYS A 476 16.81 18.61 2.20
N ARG A 477 18.12 18.49 1.93
CA ARG A 477 19.16 18.53 2.95
C ARG A 477 19.24 19.84 3.71
N SER A 478 19.31 20.97 3.01
CA SER A 478 19.30 22.29 3.67
C SER A 478 18.01 22.48 4.49
N ILE A 479 16.84 22.15 3.92
CA ILE A 479 15.56 22.29 4.64
C ILE A 479 15.56 21.48 5.93
N LEU A 480 15.88 20.19 5.87
CA LEU A 480 15.80 19.30 7.03
C LEU A 480 16.76 19.72 8.13
N LEU A 481 18.01 20.00 7.79
CA LEU A 481 19.08 20.22 8.77
C LEU A 481 19.12 21.65 9.32
N GLU A 482 18.64 22.65 8.58
CA GLU A 482 18.78 24.06 8.98
C GLU A 482 17.46 24.71 9.40
N ARG A 483 16.34 24.35 8.76
CA ARG A 483 15.06 25.04 8.99
C ARG A 483 14.08 24.16 9.76
N TRP A 484 13.85 22.94 9.26
CA TRP A 484 12.83 22.05 9.78
C TRP A 484 13.14 21.53 11.19
N ILE A 485 14.41 21.34 11.58
CA ILE A 485 14.78 20.96 12.95
C ILE A 485 14.32 21.94 14.04
N HIS A 486 13.99 23.17 13.65
CA HIS A 486 13.48 24.22 14.53
C HIS A 486 11.96 24.37 14.46
N PHE A 487 11.29 23.67 13.54
CA PHE A 487 9.84 23.74 13.39
C PHE A 487 9.13 22.94 14.50
N PRO A 488 8.11 23.50 15.16
CA PRO A 488 7.37 22.81 16.22
C PRO A 488 6.43 21.74 15.66
N LEU A 489 6.47 20.53 16.24
CA LEU A 489 5.65 19.40 15.80
C LEU A 489 4.63 18.99 16.86
N GLY A 490 3.39 18.72 16.48
CA GLY A 490 2.32 18.30 17.40
C GLY A 490 2.65 17.00 18.14
N ILE A 491 3.20 16.01 17.42
CA ILE A 491 3.67 14.73 17.99
C ILE A 491 4.75 14.91 19.08
N LEU A 492 5.46 16.05 19.08
CA LEU A 492 6.44 16.44 20.09
C LEU A 492 5.89 17.43 21.12
N LYS A 493 4.57 17.52 21.25
CA LYS A 493 3.86 18.49 22.10
C LYS A 493 4.21 19.93 21.73
N HIS A 494 4.21 20.23 20.44
CA HIS A 494 4.56 21.52 19.84
C HIS A 494 5.99 22.00 20.14
N GLN A 495 6.90 21.08 20.43
CA GLN A 495 8.34 21.37 20.51
C GLN A 495 9.00 21.09 19.17
N SER A 496 10.11 21.79 18.91
CA SER A 496 10.97 21.48 17.77
C SER A 496 11.74 20.17 18.00
N MET A 497 12.23 19.58 16.91
CA MET A 497 13.11 18.40 16.97
C MET A 497 14.35 18.67 17.84
N SER A 498 14.99 19.82 17.65
CA SER A 498 16.16 20.25 18.43
C SER A 498 15.86 20.37 19.93
N ALA A 499 14.75 21.00 20.30
CA ALA A 499 14.35 21.17 21.70
C ALA A 499 13.92 19.84 22.36
N ALA A 500 13.28 18.96 21.60
CA ALA A 500 12.87 17.64 22.07
C ALA A 500 14.07 16.67 22.22
N ALA A 501 15.00 16.68 21.26
CA ALA A 501 16.19 15.82 21.26
C ALA A 501 17.09 16.09 22.48
N ALA A 502 17.15 17.34 22.96
CA ALA A 502 17.86 17.71 24.18
C ALA A 502 17.28 17.07 25.46
N LYS A 503 16.10 16.45 25.42
CA LYS A 503 15.42 15.83 26.56
C LYS A 503 15.47 14.30 26.46
N PRO A 504 16.21 13.60 27.34
CA PRO A 504 16.33 12.13 27.28
C PRO A 504 14.98 11.40 27.28
N GLN A 505 14.00 11.91 28.04
CA GLN A 505 12.64 11.37 28.12
C GLN A 505 11.80 11.49 26.83
N MET A 506 12.25 12.31 25.87
CA MET A 506 11.60 12.49 24.55
C MET A 506 12.31 11.71 23.45
N ARG A 507 13.38 10.98 23.77
CA ARG A 507 14.18 10.27 22.77
C ARG A 507 13.31 9.38 21.89
N GLN A 508 12.46 8.53 22.45
CA GLN A 508 11.59 7.66 21.65
C GLN A 508 10.64 8.42 20.72
N GLN A 509 10.11 9.57 21.14
CA GLN A 509 9.24 10.40 20.31
C GLN A 509 10.01 11.04 19.16
N VAL A 510 11.23 11.51 19.41
CA VAL A 510 12.11 12.05 18.35
C VAL A 510 12.49 10.95 17.37
N GLU A 511 12.83 9.75 17.85
CA GLU A 511 13.08 8.58 17.01
C GLU A 511 11.85 8.21 16.16
N THR A 512 10.65 8.28 16.75
CA THR A 512 9.39 8.04 16.03
C THR A 512 9.25 8.98 14.84
N VAL A 513 9.56 10.27 15.03
CA VAL A 513 9.53 11.27 13.95
C VAL A 513 10.56 10.96 12.86
N ILE A 514 11.78 10.55 13.23
CA ILE A 514 12.84 10.19 12.26
C ILE A 514 12.40 9.00 11.39
N TYR A 515 11.77 7.98 11.99
CA TYR A 515 11.24 6.84 11.22
C TYR A 515 9.99 7.20 10.40
N ALA A 516 9.15 8.13 10.84
CA ALA A 516 8.07 8.66 10.02
C ALA A 516 8.62 9.43 8.82
N LEU A 517 9.66 10.26 9.01
CA LEU A 517 10.38 10.93 7.93
C LEU A 517 11.02 9.95 6.95
N ARG A 518 11.63 8.86 7.44
CA ARG A 518 12.18 7.79 6.59
C ARG A 518 11.18 7.31 5.56
N TYR A 519 9.97 6.99 6.01
CA TYR A 519 8.90 6.56 5.11
C TYR A 519 8.57 7.63 4.07
N LEU A 520 8.52 8.92 4.47
CA LEU A 520 8.26 10.02 3.53
C LEU A 520 9.36 10.15 2.47
N LEU A 521 10.62 10.12 2.88
CA LEU A 521 11.77 10.21 1.96
C LEU A 521 11.79 9.02 0.98
N GLU A 522 11.56 7.81 1.47
CA GLU A 522 11.53 6.60 0.65
C GLU A 522 10.38 6.61 -0.37
N ARG A 523 9.19 7.07 0.04
CA ARG A 523 8.02 7.19 -0.83
C ARG A 523 8.28 8.13 -2.01
N GLU A 524 9.02 9.21 -1.75
CA GLU A 524 9.29 10.28 -2.70
C GLU A 524 10.64 10.09 -3.43
N LYS A 525 11.26 8.91 -3.26
CA LYS A 525 12.55 8.53 -3.86
C LYS A 525 13.69 9.52 -3.53
N LEU A 526 13.62 10.17 -2.38
CA LEU A 526 14.66 11.07 -1.85
C LEU A 526 15.74 10.29 -1.12
N ASP A 527 16.91 10.90 -0.94
CA ASP A 527 18.01 10.28 -0.20
C ASP A 527 17.66 10.11 1.29
N VAL A 528 17.69 8.87 1.77
CA VAL A 528 17.39 8.49 3.16
C VAL A 528 18.64 8.61 4.05
N SER A 529 19.84 8.65 3.46
CA SER A 529 21.11 8.74 4.19
C SER A 529 21.22 10.00 5.05
N ILE A 530 20.53 11.06 4.62
CA ILE A 530 20.36 12.33 5.34
C ILE A 530 19.84 12.15 6.77
N LEU A 531 19.09 11.08 7.05
CA LEU A 531 18.59 10.84 8.41
C LEU A 531 19.73 10.56 9.39
N ASN A 532 20.86 10.04 8.93
CA ASN A 532 22.05 9.90 9.77
C ASN A 532 22.62 11.28 10.13
N GLU A 533 22.74 12.18 9.15
CA GLU A 533 23.17 13.57 9.39
C GLU A 533 22.21 14.30 10.33
N LEU A 534 20.90 14.08 10.17
CA LEU A 534 19.88 14.63 11.06
C LEU A 534 20.07 14.14 12.50
N ARG A 535 20.38 12.87 12.72
CA ARG A 535 20.66 12.33 14.06
C ARG A 535 21.90 12.96 14.68
N GLU A 536 22.95 13.15 13.87
CA GLU A 536 24.19 13.81 14.31
C GLU A 536 23.92 15.27 14.71
N ALA A 537 23.19 16.01 13.88
CA ALA A 537 22.77 17.39 14.16
C ALA A 537 21.90 17.51 15.42
N LEU A 538 21.08 16.50 15.72
CA LEU A 538 20.26 16.44 16.93
C LEU A 538 21.00 15.86 18.15
N HIS A 539 22.27 15.47 18.01
CA HIS A 539 23.07 14.81 19.04
C HIS A 539 22.41 13.54 19.62
N LEU A 540 21.63 12.84 18.79
CA LEU A 540 21.01 11.56 19.11
C LEU A 540 22.05 10.47 18.83
N GLY A 541 22.80 10.06 19.86
CA GLY A 541 23.74 8.93 19.72
C GLY A 541 23.10 7.69 19.06
N PRO A 542 23.91 6.68 18.69
CA PRO A 542 23.42 5.52 17.95
C PRO A 542 22.27 4.81 18.69
N LEU A 543 21.40 4.17 17.91
CA LEU A 543 20.37 3.29 18.45
C LEU A 543 21.00 2.02 19.06
N PRO A 544 20.34 1.40 20.05
CA PRO A 544 20.84 0.17 20.67
C PRO A 544 20.93 -0.99 19.66
N LYS A 545 22.12 -1.53 19.41
CA LYS A 545 22.25 -2.68 18.49
C LYS A 545 21.51 -3.93 19.00
N ILE A 546 20.93 -4.68 18.07
CA ILE A 546 20.07 -5.85 18.32
C ILE A 546 20.86 -7.13 18.13
N ALA A 547 20.70 -8.07 19.07
CA ALA A 547 21.35 -9.37 19.04
C ALA A 547 20.62 -10.38 18.13
N GLN A 548 21.34 -11.41 17.66
CA GLN A 548 20.82 -12.37 16.68
C GLN A 548 19.64 -13.22 17.18
N ASP A 549 19.51 -13.43 18.49
CA ASP A 549 18.45 -14.21 19.12
C ASP A 549 17.08 -13.52 19.06
N GLN A 550 17.03 -12.24 18.73
CA GLN A 550 15.80 -11.46 18.63
C GLN A 550 15.24 -11.39 17.20
N ILE A 551 15.91 -11.98 16.20
CA ILE A 551 15.53 -11.86 14.77
C ILE A 551 14.12 -12.39 14.49
N GLU A 552 13.67 -13.45 15.19
CA GLU A 552 12.39 -14.08 14.88
C GLU A 552 11.17 -13.20 15.18
N THR A 553 11.30 -12.31 16.17
CA THR A 553 10.26 -11.37 16.58
C THR A 553 10.53 -9.95 16.09
N LEU A 554 11.71 -9.70 15.51
CA LEU A 554 12.12 -8.37 15.09
C LEU A 554 11.41 -7.94 13.80
N SER A 555 10.85 -6.73 13.83
CA SER A 555 10.32 -6.07 12.65
C SER A 555 11.44 -5.85 11.61
N PRO A 556 11.24 -6.23 10.33
CA PRO A 556 12.14 -5.92 9.22
C PRO A 556 12.59 -4.46 9.17
N LEU A 557 11.76 -3.53 9.65
CA LEU A 557 12.07 -2.11 9.78
C LEU A 557 13.40 -1.82 10.49
N PHE A 558 13.79 -2.68 11.44
CA PHE A 558 14.96 -2.49 12.30
C PHE A 558 16.13 -3.42 11.97
N PHE A 559 16.13 -4.08 10.82
CA PHE A 559 17.24 -4.98 10.45
C PHE A 559 18.57 -4.24 10.32
N ASP A 560 18.57 -2.93 10.03
CA ASP A 560 19.76 -2.07 10.07
C ASP A 560 20.39 -1.93 11.47
N GLN A 561 19.65 -2.30 12.53
CA GLN A 561 20.13 -2.30 13.91
C GLN A 561 20.69 -3.65 14.35
N LEU A 562 20.61 -4.70 13.53
CA LEU A 562 21.25 -5.98 13.84
C LEU A 562 22.78 -5.83 13.91
N LYS A 563 23.39 -6.57 14.84
CA LYS A 563 24.84 -6.77 14.87
C LYS A 563 25.24 -7.72 13.74
N MET A 564 25.51 -7.16 12.57
CA MET A 564 25.78 -7.93 11.35
C MET A 564 26.97 -8.89 11.50
N GLU A 565 27.97 -8.51 12.27
CA GLU A 565 29.16 -9.32 12.60
C GLU A 565 28.84 -10.59 13.42
N ASP A 566 27.72 -10.60 14.13
CA ASP A 566 27.28 -11.74 14.94
C ASP A 566 26.40 -12.72 14.13
N LEU A 567 26.00 -12.36 12.90
CA LEU A 567 25.08 -13.17 12.10
C LEU A 567 25.79 -14.33 11.42
N THR A 568 25.23 -15.54 11.60
CA THR A 568 25.64 -16.68 10.78
C THR A 568 25.27 -16.46 9.31
N PRO A 569 25.99 -17.09 8.35
CA PRO A 569 25.66 -16.96 6.92
C PRO A 569 24.19 -17.27 6.60
N ALA A 570 23.62 -18.32 7.21
CA ALA A 570 22.23 -18.70 7.01
C ALA A 570 21.23 -17.65 7.55
N LEU A 571 21.55 -17.02 8.69
CA LEU A 571 20.72 -15.94 9.23
C LEU A 571 20.80 -14.68 8.35
N LEU A 572 21.99 -14.34 7.85
CA LEU A 572 22.14 -13.19 6.96
C LEU A 572 21.40 -13.38 5.63
N GLU A 573 21.45 -14.58 5.07
CA GLU A 573 20.65 -14.96 3.89
C GLU A 573 19.14 -14.82 4.16
N ARG A 574 18.68 -15.30 5.32
CA ARG A 574 17.28 -15.14 5.75
C ARG A 574 16.88 -13.67 5.90
N VAL A 575 17.70 -12.86 6.57
CA VAL A 575 17.48 -11.41 6.75
C VAL A 575 17.41 -10.73 5.39
N PHE A 576 18.34 -11.03 4.47
CA PHE A 576 18.31 -10.51 3.11
C PHE A 576 16.99 -10.83 2.41
N TYR A 577 16.56 -12.09 2.40
CA TYR A 577 15.33 -12.47 1.72
C TYR A 577 14.08 -11.84 2.34
N ILE A 578 14.04 -11.70 3.67
CA ILE A 578 12.95 -11.01 4.35
C ILE A 578 12.93 -9.53 3.97
N SER A 579 14.07 -8.83 4.00
CA SER A 579 14.18 -7.44 3.54
C SER A 579 13.65 -7.29 2.12
N ARG A 580 14.06 -8.17 1.20
CA ARG A 580 13.59 -8.17 -0.19
C ARG A 580 12.10 -8.44 -0.32
N MET A 581 11.53 -9.34 0.48
CA MET A 581 10.09 -9.64 0.49
C MET A 581 9.24 -8.42 0.86
N PHE A 582 9.73 -7.58 1.78
CA PHE A 582 9.06 -6.36 2.22
C PHE A 582 9.48 -5.12 1.42
N ASN A 583 10.34 -5.30 0.41
CA ASN A 583 10.92 -4.22 -0.39
C ASN A 583 11.71 -3.22 0.48
N GLU A 584 12.35 -3.73 1.53
CA GLU A 584 13.25 -3.00 2.42
C GLU A 584 14.67 -3.01 1.87
N ASP A 585 15.19 -1.82 1.58
CA ASP A 585 16.57 -1.63 1.17
C ASP A 585 17.44 -1.17 2.35
N ASN A 586 17.24 -1.78 3.53
CA ASN A 586 17.83 -1.31 4.79
C ASN A 586 19.12 -2.01 5.22
N LEU A 587 19.54 -3.09 4.56
CA LEU A 587 20.85 -3.69 4.83
C LEU A 587 21.99 -2.73 4.44
N PRO A 588 23.05 -2.54 5.25
CA PRO A 588 24.18 -1.68 4.89
C PRO A 588 24.85 -2.11 3.58
N GLN A 589 25.33 -1.14 2.80
CA GLN A 589 25.95 -1.41 1.49
C GLN A 589 27.22 -2.25 1.64
N GLU A 590 28.00 -2.01 2.71
CA GLU A 590 29.21 -2.74 3.04
C GLU A 590 28.93 -4.23 3.29
N VAL A 591 27.77 -4.54 3.87
CA VAL A 591 27.34 -5.92 4.12
C VAL A 591 27.01 -6.61 2.80
N LEU A 592 26.24 -5.96 1.91
CA LEU A 592 25.93 -6.52 0.59
C LEU A 592 27.21 -6.74 -0.23
N ASP A 593 28.11 -5.78 -0.20
CA ASP A 593 29.37 -5.82 -0.92
C ASP A 593 30.29 -6.94 -0.38
N SER A 594 30.36 -7.12 0.94
CA SER A 594 31.06 -8.25 1.56
C SER A 594 30.45 -9.60 1.17
N VAL A 595 29.12 -9.76 1.32
CA VAL A 595 28.41 -11.02 1.03
C VAL A 595 28.58 -11.41 -0.42
N SER A 596 28.47 -10.45 -1.34
CA SER A 596 28.64 -10.73 -2.76
C SER A 596 30.02 -11.34 -3.04
N ARG A 597 31.07 -10.97 -2.27
CA ARG A 597 32.49 -11.37 -2.53
C ARG A 597 32.84 -12.69 -1.90
N ASP A 598 32.14 -13.03 -0.83
CA ASP A 598 32.51 -14.13 0.04
C ASP A 598 32.10 -15.50 -0.55
N PRO A 599 33.06 -16.37 -0.91
CA PRO A 599 32.79 -17.69 -1.49
C PRO A 599 32.03 -18.64 -0.56
N GLN A 600 31.89 -18.33 0.73
CA GLN A 600 31.07 -19.14 1.64
C GLN A 600 29.59 -19.16 1.25
N TYR A 601 29.14 -18.13 0.51
CA TYR A 601 27.77 -18.03 0.01
C TYR A 601 27.61 -18.67 -1.37
N ALA A 602 26.47 -19.33 -1.57
CA ALA A 602 26.10 -19.89 -2.87
C ALA A 602 26.14 -18.82 -3.97
N ALA A 603 26.62 -19.18 -5.17
CA ALA A 603 26.71 -18.24 -6.30
C ALA A 603 25.36 -17.62 -6.64
N ALA A 604 24.27 -18.39 -6.56
CA ALA A 604 22.90 -17.90 -6.77
C ALA A 604 22.52 -16.79 -5.76
N PHE A 605 22.84 -16.97 -4.48
CA PHE A 605 22.58 -15.95 -3.45
C PHE A 605 23.44 -14.70 -3.68
N ARG A 606 24.73 -14.87 -4.00
CA ARG A 606 25.62 -13.73 -4.33
C ARG A 606 25.13 -12.95 -5.55
N ILE A 607 24.58 -13.62 -6.55
CA ILE A 607 23.94 -12.99 -7.70
C ILE A 607 22.74 -12.15 -7.22
N GLU A 608 21.83 -12.70 -6.41
CA GLU A 608 20.69 -11.94 -5.87
C GLU A 608 21.13 -10.69 -5.10
N VAL A 609 22.22 -10.77 -4.34
CA VAL A 609 22.82 -9.61 -3.66
C VAL A 609 23.32 -8.56 -4.64
N LEU A 610 24.00 -8.96 -5.72
CA LEU A 610 24.41 -8.04 -6.79
C LEU A 610 23.20 -7.37 -7.47
N LYS A 611 22.11 -8.11 -7.69
CA LYS A 611 20.85 -7.55 -8.21
C LYS A 611 20.30 -6.48 -7.26
N ALA A 612 20.29 -6.75 -5.96
CA ALA A 612 19.82 -5.81 -4.95
C ALA A 612 20.69 -4.54 -4.87
N MET A 613 22.02 -4.68 -4.95
CA MET A 613 22.94 -3.55 -4.99
C MET A 613 22.64 -2.64 -6.18
N TRP A 614 22.39 -3.20 -7.37
CA TRP A 614 22.01 -2.40 -8.54
C TRP A 614 20.64 -1.74 -8.39
N SER A 615 19.65 -2.44 -7.84
CA SER A 615 18.31 -1.86 -7.64
C SER A 615 18.31 -0.62 -6.74
N ARG A 616 19.29 -0.48 -5.84
CA ARG A 616 19.46 0.70 -4.98
C ARG A 616 20.05 1.89 -5.71
N ASP A 617 20.97 1.63 -6.63
CA ASP A 617 21.62 2.66 -7.42
C ASP A 617 21.82 2.21 -8.88
N PRO A 618 20.75 2.24 -9.71
CA PRO A 618 20.80 1.74 -11.08
C PRO A 618 21.76 2.50 -11.99
N HIS A 619 22.14 3.72 -11.57
CA HIS A 619 23.03 4.65 -12.27
C HIS A 619 24.32 4.93 -11.51
N GLY A 620 24.62 4.13 -10.49
CA GLY A 620 25.81 4.30 -9.67
C GLY A 620 27.10 4.03 -10.42
N GLU A 621 28.19 4.60 -9.91
CA GLU A 621 29.56 4.40 -10.44
C GLU A 621 29.96 2.91 -10.44
N ASN A 622 29.36 2.11 -9.56
CA ASN A 622 29.61 0.68 -9.43
C ASN A 622 28.88 -0.19 -10.47
N PHE A 623 28.08 0.39 -11.37
CA PHE A 623 27.29 -0.35 -12.36
C PHE A 623 28.12 -1.38 -13.14
N CYS A 624 29.25 -0.94 -13.70
CA CYS A 624 30.14 -1.79 -14.49
C CYS A 624 30.72 -2.94 -13.65
N GLU A 625 31.14 -2.67 -12.42
CA GLU A 625 31.66 -3.71 -11.51
C GLU A 625 30.59 -4.77 -11.23
N ILE A 626 29.38 -4.33 -10.89
CA ILE A 626 28.25 -5.22 -10.56
C ILE A 626 27.92 -6.13 -11.75
N VAL A 627 27.81 -5.58 -12.95
CA VAL A 627 27.50 -6.35 -14.17
C VAL A 627 28.60 -7.34 -14.51
N THR A 628 29.86 -6.89 -14.57
CA THR A 628 31.00 -7.74 -14.93
C THR A 628 31.12 -8.93 -13.98
N ARG A 629 30.99 -8.66 -12.68
CA ARG A 629 31.10 -9.66 -11.64
C ARG A 629 29.94 -10.64 -11.62
N GLY A 630 28.73 -10.12 -11.81
CA GLY A 630 27.53 -10.93 -11.94
C GLY A 630 27.63 -11.93 -13.09
N ARG A 631 28.07 -11.47 -14.26
CA ARG A 631 28.32 -12.33 -15.42
C ARG A 631 29.38 -13.38 -15.16
N GLN A 632 30.49 -13.00 -14.54
CA GLN A 632 31.54 -13.94 -14.19
C GLN A 632 31.00 -15.07 -13.28
N LEU A 633 30.23 -14.72 -12.25
CA LEU A 633 29.57 -15.70 -11.39
C LEU A 633 28.59 -16.60 -12.17
N CYS A 634 27.82 -16.04 -13.09
CA CYS A 634 26.90 -16.82 -13.94
C CYS A 634 27.66 -17.83 -14.82
N VAL A 635 28.72 -17.40 -15.50
CA VAL A 635 29.55 -18.25 -16.36
C VAL A 635 30.22 -19.37 -15.56
N GLU A 636 30.85 -19.04 -14.43
CA GLU A 636 31.56 -20.01 -13.58
C GLU A 636 30.62 -21.07 -12.99
N ASN A 637 29.33 -20.74 -12.80
CA ASN A 637 28.36 -21.61 -12.13
C ASN A 637 27.24 -22.12 -13.07
N GLN A 638 27.35 -21.89 -14.38
CA GLN A 638 26.35 -22.29 -15.38
C GLN A 638 24.94 -21.77 -15.08
N LEU A 639 24.85 -20.52 -14.61
CA LEU A 639 23.59 -19.81 -14.34
C LEU A 639 23.29 -18.84 -15.50
N SER A 640 22.01 -18.47 -15.65
CA SER A 640 21.59 -17.49 -16.66
C SER A 640 22.11 -16.08 -16.29
N ASP A 641 22.68 -15.36 -17.26
CA ASP A 641 23.13 -13.98 -17.12
C ASP A 641 22.15 -12.96 -17.73
N VAL A 642 20.96 -13.40 -18.14
CA VAL A 642 19.94 -12.57 -18.80
C VAL A 642 19.55 -11.33 -18.00
N PHE A 643 19.57 -11.42 -16.67
CA PHE A 643 19.29 -10.27 -15.81
C PHE A 643 20.31 -9.14 -16.02
N PHE A 644 21.59 -9.49 -16.22
CA PHE A 644 22.64 -8.50 -16.46
C PHE A 644 22.55 -7.89 -17.86
N ASP A 645 22.05 -8.62 -18.87
CA ASP A 645 21.71 -8.01 -20.17
C ASP A 645 20.59 -6.97 -20.01
N ILE A 646 19.54 -7.32 -19.27
CA ILE A 646 18.39 -6.45 -19.02
C ILE A 646 18.83 -5.18 -18.26
N MET A 647 19.70 -5.30 -17.27
CA MET A 647 20.32 -4.17 -16.57
C MET A 647 21.10 -3.25 -17.51
N GLU A 648 21.92 -3.82 -18.40
CA GLU A 648 22.68 -3.06 -19.40
C GLU A 648 21.77 -2.38 -20.43
N VAL A 649 20.64 -2.98 -20.80
CA VAL A 649 19.62 -2.31 -21.62
C VAL A 649 19.07 -1.09 -20.90
N ALA A 650 18.60 -1.25 -19.65
CA ALA A 650 18.02 -0.14 -18.89
C ALA A 650 19.01 1.01 -18.70
N HIS A 651 20.26 0.70 -18.34
CA HIS A 651 21.32 1.68 -18.18
C HIS A 651 21.69 2.37 -19.52
N ALA A 652 21.83 1.61 -20.60
CA ALA A 652 22.12 2.16 -21.93
C ALA A 652 20.99 3.02 -22.49
N MET A 653 19.72 2.72 -22.17
CA MET A 653 18.58 3.57 -22.54
C MET A 653 18.67 4.95 -21.89
N ASN A 654 19.03 5.01 -20.60
CA ASN A 654 19.15 6.28 -19.88
C ASN A 654 20.34 7.12 -20.37
N GLU A 655 21.41 6.48 -20.86
CA GLU A 655 22.53 7.17 -21.50
C GLU A 655 22.33 7.40 -23.02
N ASN A 656 21.16 7.09 -23.55
CA ASN A 656 20.83 7.18 -24.98
C ASN A 656 21.81 6.40 -25.90
N ARG A 657 22.37 5.30 -25.40
CA ARG A 657 23.27 4.39 -26.13
C ARG A 657 22.49 3.31 -26.89
N LEU A 658 21.73 3.74 -27.90
CA LEU A 658 20.82 2.86 -28.67
C LEU A 658 21.50 1.63 -29.28
N GLN A 659 22.76 1.74 -29.70
CA GLN A 659 23.49 0.61 -30.27
C GLN A 659 23.67 -0.53 -29.24
N THR A 660 24.07 -0.19 -28.02
CA THR A 660 24.21 -1.14 -26.91
C THR A 660 22.86 -1.78 -26.57
N VAL A 661 21.78 -1.00 -26.59
CA VAL A 661 20.41 -1.52 -26.38
C VAL A 661 20.06 -2.61 -27.40
N PHE A 662 20.29 -2.36 -28.70
CA PHE A 662 20.00 -3.34 -29.74
C PHE A 662 20.87 -4.60 -29.63
N GLU A 663 22.16 -4.45 -29.33
CA GLU A 663 23.09 -5.57 -29.15
C GLU A 663 22.64 -6.49 -28.02
N LYS A 664 22.25 -5.93 -26.87
CA LYS A 664 21.81 -6.71 -25.71
C LYS A 664 20.44 -7.34 -25.93
N LEU A 665 19.47 -6.64 -26.52
CA LEU A 665 18.17 -7.24 -26.88
C LEU A 665 18.32 -8.39 -27.88
N LYS A 666 19.30 -8.31 -28.80
CA LYS A 666 19.64 -9.40 -29.71
C LYS A 666 20.23 -10.58 -28.94
N HIS A 667 21.19 -10.34 -28.04
CA HIS A 667 21.75 -11.39 -27.18
C HIS A 667 20.66 -12.10 -26.38
N ILE A 668 19.73 -11.37 -25.76
CA ILE A 668 18.61 -11.98 -25.02
C ILE A 668 17.78 -12.91 -25.91
N LYS A 669 17.45 -12.48 -27.13
CA LYS A 669 16.67 -13.28 -28.07
C LYS A 669 17.40 -14.53 -28.57
N GLU A 670 18.73 -14.48 -28.67
CA GLU A 670 19.54 -15.56 -29.22
C GLU A 670 19.99 -16.55 -28.15
N ALA A 671 20.45 -16.07 -26.99
CA ALA A 671 21.02 -16.87 -25.91
C ALA A 671 19.98 -17.32 -24.87
N HIS A 672 18.84 -16.62 -24.76
CA HIS A 672 17.81 -16.89 -23.75
C HIS A 672 16.41 -17.12 -24.36
N ALA A 673 16.35 -17.61 -25.61
CA ALA A 673 15.09 -17.88 -26.31
C ALA A 673 14.18 -18.89 -25.58
N ASP A 674 14.80 -19.84 -24.86
CA ASP A 674 14.11 -20.89 -24.12
C ASP A 674 13.67 -20.45 -22.71
N ASP A 675 13.95 -19.21 -22.31
CA ASP A 675 13.53 -18.61 -21.04
C ASP A 675 12.29 -17.71 -21.29
N PRO A 676 11.07 -18.18 -20.92
CA PRO A 676 9.84 -17.42 -21.17
C PRO A 676 9.79 -16.09 -20.41
N GLU A 677 10.41 -16.02 -19.23
CA GLU A 677 10.45 -14.81 -18.42
C GLU A 677 11.41 -13.80 -19.06
N ALA A 678 12.60 -14.22 -19.47
CA ALA A 678 13.52 -13.38 -20.25
C ALA A 678 12.86 -12.76 -21.49
N MET A 679 12.14 -13.58 -22.26
CA MET A 679 11.48 -13.15 -23.49
C MET A 679 10.32 -12.18 -23.23
N GLN A 680 9.57 -12.38 -22.15
CA GLN A 680 8.52 -11.44 -21.73
C GLN A 680 9.10 -10.07 -21.37
N ASN A 681 10.22 -10.03 -20.64
CA ASN A 681 10.86 -8.78 -20.23
C ASN A 681 11.49 -8.03 -21.41
N ALA A 682 12.17 -8.75 -22.32
CA ALA A 682 12.67 -8.18 -23.56
C ALA A 682 11.55 -7.58 -24.43
N ALA A 683 10.38 -8.23 -24.48
CA ALA A 683 9.21 -7.72 -25.18
C ALA A 683 8.64 -6.45 -24.52
N GLN A 684 8.61 -6.37 -23.19
CA GLN A 684 8.18 -5.17 -22.47
C GLN A 684 9.13 -3.99 -22.68
N LEU A 685 10.45 -4.21 -22.59
CA LEU A 685 11.46 -3.18 -22.88
C LEU A 685 11.36 -2.68 -24.33
N SER A 686 11.15 -3.60 -25.28
CA SER A 686 10.93 -3.23 -26.69
C SER A 686 9.70 -2.34 -26.85
N ARG A 687 8.57 -2.64 -26.17
CA ARG A 687 7.35 -1.81 -26.22
C ARG A 687 7.56 -0.40 -25.65
N TYR A 688 8.36 -0.27 -24.60
CA TYR A 688 8.74 1.01 -24.03
C TYR A 688 9.57 1.83 -25.05
N MET A 689 10.58 1.22 -25.68
CA MET A 689 11.40 1.87 -26.72
C MET A 689 10.58 2.39 -27.92
N TYR A 690 9.53 1.67 -28.32
CA TYR A 690 8.67 2.09 -29.44
C TYR A 690 7.56 3.09 -29.02
N GLY A 691 7.60 3.62 -27.79
CA GLY A 691 6.65 4.63 -27.31
C GLY A 691 5.23 4.10 -27.11
N VAL A 692 5.04 2.77 -27.02
CA VAL A 692 3.73 2.14 -26.79
C VAL A 692 3.31 2.25 -25.32
N VAL A 693 4.28 2.47 -24.41
CA VAL A 693 4.06 2.75 -22.99
C VAL A 693 4.72 4.09 -22.68
N GLN A 694 3.96 5.09 -22.19
CA GLN A 694 4.45 6.46 -22.06
C GLN A 694 4.89 6.91 -20.65
N ASN A 695 4.85 6.06 -19.61
CA ASN A 695 5.09 6.52 -18.24
C ASN A 695 5.78 5.48 -17.33
N MET A 696 6.92 4.93 -17.73
CA MET A 696 7.59 3.89 -16.94
C MET A 696 9.11 4.04 -16.98
N ASP A 697 9.76 4.13 -15.83
CA ASP A 697 11.22 4.10 -15.73
C ASP A 697 11.72 2.71 -16.21
N PRO A 698 12.71 2.62 -17.12
CA PRO A 698 13.37 1.35 -17.47
C PRO A 698 13.84 0.53 -16.26
N ALA A 699 14.24 1.18 -15.15
CA ALA A 699 14.62 0.50 -13.91
C ALA A 699 13.41 -0.13 -13.19
N ASP A 700 12.22 0.46 -13.30
CA ASP A 700 10.97 -0.07 -12.72
C ASP A 700 10.51 -1.35 -13.44
N LEU A 701 10.87 -1.53 -14.72
CA LEU A 701 10.66 -2.76 -15.51
C LEU A 701 11.52 -3.94 -15.02
N VAL A 702 12.74 -3.69 -14.57
CA VAL A 702 13.62 -4.74 -14.03
C VAL A 702 13.22 -5.11 -12.59
N ALA A 703 12.70 -4.14 -11.82
CA ALA A 703 12.12 -4.39 -10.51
C ALA A 703 10.84 -5.27 -10.58
N LEU A 704 10.15 -5.30 -11.72
CA LEU A 704 9.03 -6.22 -11.98
C LEU A 704 9.48 -7.69 -12.07
N GLN A 705 10.68 -7.99 -12.57
CA GLN A 705 11.24 -9.36 -12.56
C GLN A 705 11.49 -9.89 -11.14
N GLN A 706 11.96 -9.03 -10.25
CA GLN A 706 12.15 -9.37 -8.84
C GLN A 706 10.81 -9.67 -8.15
N LYS A 707 9.66 -9.22 -8.69
CA LYS A 707 8.33 -9.52 -8.15
C LYS A 707 7.76 -10.86 -8.64
N THR A 708 8.26 -11.40 -9.76
CA THR A 708 7.76 -12.65 -10.39
C THR A 708 8.62 -13.88 -10.12
N ALA A 709 9.93 -13.74 -9.89
CA ALA A 709 10.87 -14.86 -9.83
C ALA A 709 11.10 -15.51 -8.45
N PHE A 710 10.43 -15.05 -7.37
CA PHE A 710 10.64 -15.64 -6.04
C PHE A 710 9.96 -17.02 -5.90
N ARG A 711 10.71 -18.09 -6.20
CA ARG A 711 10.44 -19.42 -5.64
C ARG A 711 11.07 -19.51 -4.25
N PHE A 712 10.25 -19.68 -3.24
CA PHE A 712 10.69 -19.87 -1.85
C PHE A 712 11.63 -21.08 -1.76
N PRO A 713 12.75 -21.01 -1.02
CA PRO A 713 13.39 -22.20 -0.49
C PRO A 713 12.36 -22.95 0.37
N GLU A 714 12.21 -24.26 0.18
CA GLU A 714 11.42 -25.09 1.09
C GLU A 714 11.98 -24.91 2.51
N GLY A 715 11.17 -24.33 3.41
CA GLY A 715 11.57 -24.02 4.79
C GLY A 715 11.75 -22.53 5.13
N ALA A 716 11.72 -21.62 4.16
CA ALA A 716 11.75 -20.17 4.41
C ALA A 716 10.36 -19.56 4.73
N GLY A 717 9.30 -20.38 4.64
CA GLY A 717 7.96 -20.00 5.09
C GLY A 717 7.91 -19.98 6.62
N PHE A 718 7.08 -19.10 7.19
CA PHE A 718 6.71 -19.05 8.61
C PHE A 718 5.93 -20.32 9.07
N ARG A 719 6.31 -21.51 8.60
CA ARG A 719 5.75 -22.82 8.97
C ARG A 719 6.50 -23.43 10.15
N ASN A 720 6.68 -22.66 11.23
CA ASN A 720 6.99 -23.24 12.53
C ASN A 720 5.97 -22.72 13.52
N VAL A 721 4.81 -23.38 13.55
CA VAL A 721 4.02 -23.48 14.78
C VAL A 721 4.69 -24.61 15.57
N PRO A 722 5.30 -24.37 16.74
CA PRO A 722 5.45 -25.46 17.69
C PRO A 722 4.03 -25.86 18.12
N GLY A 723 3.51 -26.97 17.58
CA GLY A 723 2.25 -27.56 18.07
C GLY A 723 1.15 -27.94 17.07
N ARG A 724 1.36 -27.94 15.75
CA ARG A 724 0.41 -28.56 14.80
C ARG A 724 1.09 -29.53 13.85
N ASP A 725 0.97 -30.82 14.17
CA ASP A 725 1.08 -31.91 13.20
C ASP A 725 -0.27 -32.01 12.45
N PRO A 726 -0.37 -31.74 11.13
CA PRO A 726 -1.66 -31.65 10.45
C PRO A 726 -2.37 -32.98 10.16
N LEU A 727 -1.94 -34.12 10.75
CA LEU A 727 -2.49 -35.45 10.44
C LEU A 727 -2.71 -36.37 11.65
N ALA A 728 -3.23 -35.85 12.76
CA ALA A 728 -3.64 -36.66 13.92
C ALA A 728 -5.15 -36.62 14.19
N HIS A 729 -5.98 -36.85 13.17
CA HIS A 729 -7.37 -37.29 13.37
C HIS A 729 -7.59 -38.60 12.62
N GLY A 730 -7.51 -39.69 13.37
CA GLY A 730 -7.81 -41.04 12.89
C GLY A 730 -9.26 -41.16 12.44
N ILE A 731 -9.45 -41.52 11.18
CA ILE A 731 -10.69 -42.09 10.69
C ILE A 731 -10.64 -43.60 10.98
N PRO A 732 -11.64 -44.23 11.62
CA PRO A 732 -11.66 -45.66 11.83
C PRO A 732 -11.76 -46.39 10.48
N GLY A 733 -10.82 -47.29 10.22
CA GLY A 733 -10.79 -48.12 9.02
C GLY A 733 -12.02 -49.03 8.93
N GLY A 734 -12.70 -48.96 7.79
CA GLY A 734 -13.82 -49.83 7.42
C GLY A 734 -13.48 -50.70 6.21
N ASN A 735 -13.10 -51.94 6.50
CA ASN A 735 -13.22 -53.17 5.72
C ASN A 735 -12.79 -53.20 4.25
N ALA A 736 -11.63 -53.84 4.04
CA ALA A 736 -11.38 -54.67 2.87
C ALA A 736 -12.42 -55.79 2.78
N SER A 737 -13.09 -55.93 1.63
CA SER A 737 -13.74 -57.17 1.23
C SER A 737 -13.01 -57.73 0.02
N GLU A 738 -12.39 -58.87 0.25
CA GLU A 738 -11.91 -59.84 -0.71
C GLU A 738 -12.85 -60.04 -1.89
N ARG A 739 -12.28 -60.24 -3.08
CA ARG A 739 -12.69 -61.29 -4.02
C ARG A 739 -11.57 -61.55 -5.02
N GLY A 740 -10.93 -62.70 -4.86
CA GLY A 740 -9.99 -63.25 -5.83
C GLY A 740 -10.70 -64.00 -6.96
N ASN A 741 -9.91 -64.24 -8.01
CA ASN A 741 -9.93 -65.29 -9.03
C ASN A 741 -11.27 -65.85 -9.51
N GLY A 742 -11.49 -65.65 -10.82
CA GLY A 742 -12.48 -66.28 -11.66
C GLY A 742 -12.51 -65.59 -13.01
#